data_AF-A0AAV7A6M5-F1
#
_entry.id   AF-A0AAV7A6M5-F1
#
_cell.length_a   1.000
_cell.length_b   1.000
_cell.length_c   1.000
_cell.angle_alpha   90.00
_cell.angle_beta   90.00
_cell.angle_gamma   90.00
#
_symmetry.space_group_name_H-M   'P 1'
#
loop_
_entity.id
_entity.type
_entity.pdbx_description
1 polymer ?
#
loop_
_entity_poly.entity_id
_entity_poly.type
_entity_poly.pdbx_seq_one_letter_code
_entity_poly.pdbx_strand_id
1 'polypeptide(L)'
;MFTKLKKKLAEEAAIAPRPGGAARIPRSISKESITSVGADSGDDFASDGSSSRDDLPSQISRRNDQIRRLEAKLSDYTEQVRNLQRMKEKLELALEKHQDSSMRKLQEQNEMYQASRAKMAEECALSIEKKDQEWLVKLSNLEEEKKKLSEQLEDMKQKSLSLFQKREDLDELEVFQQQEMAKIKHMLLKKEQLLSKAEKDLEVKQREAETSQAELQDSQRLSDKLQEDLQQLQEENSKLAEQRAALVASQEGAEKKITELEQRLQELQDFIQRLSLDLQKAQSAASSSEKRLNEIQDEYETLKLQHEQLKSKMAVEGQEKGALIIRLQEKVRSLEKTLEGTFSGEEGLQQLLKEKAALEVRLDETRQQLSETRTLHAETRTQMESQTSKLNNRLQEMQDLLQQKDTELNQFKDESSLKIGNLEQTLQTIREQLQAREEELKQREEQITTCQSELKSERDKLTHQLHSVRQQHADKVERLEAQVSALESAREIDRTSAQHNISQLEQENASLQERNKDLETALKKLEADQEKMKEELSSRETVSVEIAKALEETRRQKEDLQQQVADLMSAITQNTQEMSLKKEELARKDEEAALLKGDYDAVVLKMQQLQSDLETYKTRAAQSEESAEKHVRDVTEQLQEQREALLASESQVSSLQDEVSTLHERLHGTHEHNGEVAAGDIALLQKENREMEQQIAEKNKTIKQLQQRMAELKKTLQKELRLKPDPEEKLNPADPPAPSLTVTNNADLNDSREINFEYLKHVVLKFMSAREAEVRISVLCHLS
;
A
#
# COMPACT_ATOMS: atom_id res chain seq x y z
N MET A 1 -57.67 2.76 -5.67
CA MET A 1 -58.96 3.38 -5.28
C MET A 1 -59.22 4.56 -6.21
N PHE A 2 -60.33 4.59 -6.97
CA PHE A 2 -60.49 5.56 -8.07
C PHE A 2 -61.95 6.03 -8.30
N THR A 3 -62.72 6.21 -7.22
CA THR A 3 -64.20 6.35 -7.29
C THR A 3 -64.83 7.45 -6.41
N LYS A 4 -64.05 8.36 -5.80
CA LYS A 4 -64.58 9.34 -4.81
C LYS A 4 -64.19 10.83 -5.01
N LEU A 5 -63.94 11.29 -6.24
CA LEU A 5 -63.84 12.74 -6.51
C LEU A 5 -64.24 13.15 -7.95
N LYS A 6 -65.22 12.45 -8.55
CA LYS A 6 -65.72 12.71 -9.92
C LYS A 6 -67.23 12.98 -10.00
N LYS A 7 -67.83 13.52 -8.93
CA LYS A 7 -69.25 13.95 -8.88
C LYS A 7 -69.51 14.97 -7.76
N LYS A 8 -69.03 16.23 -7.91
CA LYS A 8 -69.45 17.35 -7.05
C LYS A 8 -69.16 18.76 -7.62
N LEU A 9 -69.47 18.99 -8.91
CA LEU A 9 -69.55 20.34 -9.50
C LEU A 9 -70.42 20.33 -10.78
N ALA A 10 -71.59 19.71 -10.66
CA ALA A 10 -72.70 19.78 -11.60
C ALA A 10 -73.99 19.74 -10.77
N GLU A 11 -74.99 20.53 -11.17
CA GLU A 11 -76.28 20.72 -10.49
C GLU A 11 -76.21 21.34 -9.08
N GLU A 12 -76.08 22.67 -9.03
CA GLU A 12 -76.88 23.51 -8.13
C GLU A 12 -77.30 24.79 -8.89
N ALA A 13 -78.35 25.50 -8.44
CA ALA A 13 -79.15 26.51 -9.17
C ALA A 13 -78.42 27.37 -10.25
N ALA A 14 -78.85 27.51 -11.51
CA ALA A 14 -80.18 27.78 -12.09
C ALA A 14 -80.65 29.26 -12.01
N ILE A 15 -81.44 29.69 -13.02
CA ILE A 15 -82.12 30.99 -13.19
C ILE A 15 -81.26 32.16 -13.78
N ALA A 16 -81.23 32.20 -15.12
CA ALA A 16 -81.67 33.24 -16.08
C ALA A 16 -82.04 34.69 -15.58
N PRO A 17 -82.24 35.71 -16.48
CA PRO A 17 -82.30 35.68 -17.95
C PRO A 17 -81.52 36.81 -18.70
N ARG A 18 -81.60 36.80 -20.04
CA ARG A 18 -81.41 38.00 -20.91
C ARG A 18 -82.67 38.89 -20.87
N PRO A 19 -82.62 40.19 -21.22
CA PRO A 19 -82.81 40.57 -22.64
C PRO A 19 -82.00 41.82 -23.07
N GLY A 20 -82.18 42.27 -24.32
CA GLY A 20 -81.81 43.61 -24.79
C GLY A 20 -83.04 44.50 -25.00
N GLY A 21 -82.86 45.64 -25.67
CA GLY A 21 -83.93 46.57 -26.04
C GLY A 21 -83.86 47.91 -25.30
N ALA A 22 -84.41 48.97 -25.90
CA ALA A 22 -84.29 50.35 -25.39
C ALA A 22 -85.47 50.75 -24.48
N ALA A 23 -85.18 51.36 -23.32
CA ALA A 23 -86.19 51.98 -22.46
C ALA A 23 -85.66 53.17 -21.61
N ARG A 24 -85.93 54.39 -22.09
CA ARG A 24 -86.45 55.58 -21.38
C ARG A 24 -86.14 55.84 -19.87
N ILE A 25 -85.48 56.98 -19.63
CA ILE A 25 -85.76 58.10 -18.68
C ILE A 25 -86.54 57.85 -17.35
N PRO A 26 -86.08 58.49 -16.26
CA PRO A 26 -86.78 59.68 -15.72
C PRO A 26 -85.81 60.86 -15.39
N ARG A 27 -86.03 62.13 -15.77
CA ARG A 27 -87.11 63.12 -15.50
C ARG A 27 -86.89 64.00 -14.24
N SER A 28 -86.49 65.26 -14.44
CA SER A 28 -86.77 66.45 -13.61
C SER A 28 -86.52 67.71 -14.48
N ILE A 29 -87.52 68.49 -14.92
CA ILE A 29 -88.03 69.80 -14.42
C ILE A 29 -86.95 70.86 -14.09
N SER A 30 -87.00 72.14 -14.50
CA SER A 30 -88.05 73.04 -15.09
C SER A 30 -87.46 73.98 -16.17
N LYS A 31 -88.17 74.36 -17.25
CA LYS A 31 -88.91 75.65 -17.53
C LYS A 31 -88.07 76.95 -17.38
N GLU A 32 -88.24 78.02 -18.19
CA GLU A 32 -89.44 78.58 -18.85
C GLU A 32 -89.21 79.17 -20.28
N SER A 33 -90.29 79.17 -21.09
CA SER A 33 -90.88 80.23 -21.97
C SER A 33 -90.01 81.15 -22.87
N ILE A 34 -90.43 81.64 -24.05
CA ILE A 34 -91.77 82.09 -24.55
C ILE A 34 -91.93 81.93 -26.09
N THR A 35 -93.19 81.67 -26.53
CA THR A 35 -93.98 82.12 -27.74
C THR A 35 -93.30 82.58 -29.07
N SER A 36 -93.94 82.59 -30.27
CA SER A 36 -95.36 82.45 -30.68
C SER A 36 -95.53 82.09 -32.19
N VAL A 37 -96.70 81.52 -32.54
CA VAL A 37 -97.63 81.80 -33.70
C VAL A 37 -97.09 82.62 -34.91
N GLY A 38 -97.41 82.33 -36.18
CA GLY A 38 -98.37 81.36 -36.77
C GLY A 38 -98.38 81.41 -38.32
N ALA A 39 -99.52 81.10 -38.96
CA ALA A 39 -99.68 81.02 -40.42
C ALA A 39 -100.77 81.97 -40.97
N ASP A 40 -100.89 82.07 -42.31
CA ASP A 40 -102.14 82.01 -43.11
C ASP A 40 -102.33 83.08 -44.24
N SER A 41 -103.01 82.63 -45.31
CA SER A 41 -103.78 83.34 -46.36
C SER A 41 -103.16 84.32 -47.39
N GLY A 42 -103.95 84.58 -48.45
CA GLY A 42 -103.76 85.59 -49.52
C GLY A 42 -104.55 86.89 -49.25
N ASP A 43 -105.10 87.62 -50.23
CA ASP A 43 -105.12 87.51 -51.70
C ASP A 43 -105.54 88.88 -52.33
N ASP A 44 -105.68 88.93 -53.66
CA ASP A 44 -106.55 89.80 -54.47
C ASP A 44 -106.32 91.33 -54.71
N PHE A 45 -106.15 91.62 -56.01
CA PHE A 45 -106.74 92.72 -56.82
C PHE A 45 -106.30 94.20 -56.78
N ALA A 46 -106.83 94.94 -57.76
CA ALA A 46 -106.32 96.22 -58.27
C ALA A 46 -107.42 97.21 -58.70
N SER A 47 -107.05 98.48 -58.89
CA SER A 47 -107.73 99.51 -59.71
C SER A 47 -106.72 100.63 -59.99
N ASP A 48 -106.49 101.10 -61.22
CA ASP A 48 -107.39 101.77 -62.19
C ASP A 48 -107.63 103.26 -61.86
N GLY A 49 -107.87 104.09 -62.89
CA GLY A 49 -108.04 105.55 -62.75
C GLY A 49 -107.35 106.39 -63.82
N SER A 50 -107.71 106.20 -65.09
CA SER A 50 -107.36 107.14 -66.18
C SER A 50 -108.18 108.43 -66.14
N SER A 51 -107.80 109.49 -66.90
CA SER A 51 -108.74 110.32 -67.73
C SER A 51 -108.10 111.61 -68.31
N SER A 52 -108.63 112.03 -69.47
CA SER A 52 -108.73 113.39 -70.06
C SER A 52 -107.48 114.30 -70.06
N ARG A 53 -106.78 114.51 -71.19
CA ARG A 53 -107.17 115.23 -72.44
C ARG A 53 -107.14 116.76 -72.28
N ASP A 54 -106.34 117.42 -73.13
CA ASP A 54 -105.81 118.76 -72.92
C ASP A 54 -106.79 119.92 -73.01
N ASP A 55 -106.47 120.95 -72.22
CA ASP A 55 -106.66 122.35 -72.57
C ASP A 55 -105.26 122.98 -72.72
N LEU A 56 -104.84 123.26 -73.96
CA LEU A 56 -103.46 123.63 -74.30
C LEU A 56 -103.15 125.06 -73.81
N PRO A 57 -101.92 125.39 -73.33
CA PRO A 57 -100.78 124.55 -72.98
C PRO A 57 -100.43 124.61 -71.46
N SER A 58 -101.29 125.20 -70.64
CA SER A 58 -100.96 125.74 -69.31
C SER A 58 -100.74 124.70 -68.20
N GLN A 59 -101.21 123.46 -68.37
CA GLN A 59 -101.14 122.44 -67.31
C GLN A 59 -99.76 121.76 -67.20
N ILE A 60 -99.01 121.67 -68.30
CA ILE A 60 -97.75 120.91 -68.39
C ILE A 60 -96.70 121.45 -67.41
N SER A 61 -96.53 122.77 -67.34
CA SER A 61 -95.53 123.40 -66.48
C SER A 61 -95.70 123.07 -64.99
N ARG A 62 -96.96 123.04 -64.51
CA ARG A 62 -97.27 122.73 -63.10
C ARG A 62 -96.99 121.27 -62.73
N ARG A 63 -97.23 120.32 -63.66
CA ARG A 63 -96.88 118.90 -63.44
C ARG A 63 -95.37 118.70 -63.36
N ASN A 64 -94.59 119.35 -64.23
CA ASN A 64 -93.13 119.22 -64.24
C ASN A 64 -92.48 119.66 -62.91
N ASP A 65 -92.94 120.75 -62.29
CA ASP A 65 -92.41 121.20 -60.99
C ASP A 65 -92.88 120.35 -59.80
N GLN A 66 -93.98 119.61 -59.94
CA GLN A 66 -94.39 118.62 -58.94
C GLN A 66 -93.57 117.32 -59.06
N ILE A 67 -93.28 116.88 -60.29
CA ILE A 67 -92.43 115.73 -60.59
C ILE A 67 -91.03 115.92 -59.98
N ARG A 68 -90.37 117.07 -60.23
CA ARG A 68 -89.04 117.39 -59.66
C ARG A 68 -88.96 117.27 -58.13
N ARG A 69 -90.03 117.61 -57.40
CA ARG A 69 -90.07 117.51 -55.93
C ARG A 69 -90.22 116.06 -55.45
N LEU A 70 -90.86 115.21 -56.24
CA LEU A 70 -90.96 113.77 -55.97
C LEU A 70 -89.67 113.06 -56.35
N GLU A 71 -89.02 113.44 -57.46
CA GLU A 71 -87.68 112.98 -57.85
C GLU A 71 -86.63 113.31 -56.78
N ALA A 72 -86.62 114.54 -56.24
CA ALA A 72 -85.72 114.92 -55.15
C ALA A 72 -85.95 114.07 -53.89
N LYS A 73 -87.21 113.87 -53.46
CA LYS A 73 -87.53 113.01 -52.31
C LYS A 73 -87.19 111.54 -52.55
N LEU A 74 -87.37 111.04 -53.77
CA LEU A 74 -86.91 109.70 -54.15
C LEU A 74 -85.38 109.60 -54.06
N SER A 75 -84.64 110.63 -54.49
CA SER A 75 -83.18 110.69 -54.31
C SER A 75 -82.80 110.60 -52.83
N ASP A 76 -83.37 111.47 -51.98
CA ASP A 76 -83.13 111.49 -50.53
C ASP A 76 -83.41 110.12 -49.88
N TYR A 77 -84.54 109.49 -50.22
CA TYR A 77 -84.86 108.15 -49.73
C TYR A 77 -83.89 107.07 -50.25
N THR A 78 -83.46 107.12 -51.53
CA THR A 78 -82.43 106.16 -52.01
C THR A 78 -81.08 106.36 -51.34
N GLU A 79 -80.70 107.59 -50.99
CA GLU A 79 -79.48 107.84 -50.22
C GLU A 79 -79.60 107.41 -48.76
N GLN A 80 -80.75 107.67 -48.12
CA GLN A 80 -81.03 107.19 -46.76
C GLN A 80 -81.04 105.65 -46.70
N VAL A 81 -81.63 104.98 -47.70
CA VAL A 81 -81.56 103.51 -47.86
C VAL A 81 -80.11 103.06 -48.07
N ARG A 82 -79.31 103.69 -48.94
CA ARG A 82 -77.88 103.35 -49.10
C ARG A 82 -77.07 103.54 -47.80
N ASN A 83 -77.40 104.55 -47.00
CA ASN A 83 -76.74 104.81 -45.73
C ASN A 83 -77.11 103.75 -44.68
N LEU A 84 -78.39 103.33 -44.62
CA LEU A 84 -78.83 102.21 -43.79
C LEU A 84 -78.22 100.88 -44.26
N GLN A 85 -78.14 100.64 -45.57
CA GLN A 85 -77.50 99.47 -46.17
C GLN A 85 -76.02 99.38 -45.73
N ARG A 86 -75.26 100.46 -45.91
CA ARG A 86 -73.84 100.55 -45.47
C ARG A 86 -73.64 100.45 -43.96
N MET A 87 -74.67 100.73 -43.15
CA MET A 87 -74.62 100.53 -41.69
C MET A 87 -74.96 99.08 -41.31
N LYS A 88 -75.96 98.48 -41.97
CA LYS A 88 -76.31 97.06 -41.87
C LYS A 88 -75.11 96.18 -42.24
N GLU A 89 -74.51 96.40 -43.41
CA GLU A 89 -73.30 95.69 -43.88
C GLU A 89 -72.13 95.76 -42.88
N LYS A 90 -71.92 96.92 -42.25
CA LYS A 90 -70.87 97.08 -41.21
C LYS A 90 -71.18 96.35 -39.91
N LEU A 91 -72.45 96.33 -39.50
CA LEU A 91 -72.90 95.59 -38.32
C LEU A 91 -72.87 94.08 -38.58
N GLU A 92 -73.20 93.65 -39.79
CA GLU A 92 -73.09 92.25 -40.23
C GLU A 92 -71.63 91.80 -40.25
N LEU A 93 -70.71 92.56 -40.87
CA LEU A 93 -69.26 92.28 -40.83
C LEU A 93 -68.66 92.31 -39.40
N ALA A 94 -69.21 93.12 -38.49
CA ALA A 94 -68.77 93.16 -37.10
C ALA A 94 -69.30 91.96 -36.30
N LEU A 95 -70.57 91.59 -36.52
CA LEU A 95 -71.22 90.42 -35.92
C LEU A 95 -70.56 89.13 -36.41
N GLU A 96 -70.33 89.01 -37.71
CA GLU A 96 -69.62 87.91 -38.37
C GLU A 96 -68.23 87.78 -37.75
N LYS A 97 -67.39 88.82 -37.76
CA LYS A 97 -66.05 88.77 -37.13
C LYS A 97 -66.09 88.43 -35.64
N HIS A 98 -67.10 88.89 -34.90
CA HIS A 98 -67.27 88.54 -33.49
C HIS A 98 -67.60 87.04 -33.33
N GLN A 99 -68.57 86.54 -34.10
CA GLN A 99 -68.93 85.11 -34.15
C GLN A 99 -67.73 84.25 -34.56
N ASP A 100 -67.00 84.66 -35.59
CA ASP A 100 -65.78 84.03 -36.09
C ASP A 100 -64.67 83.97 -35.02
N SER A 101 -64.50 85.05 -34.24
CA SER A 101 -63.54 85.09 -33.13
C SER A 101 -63.98 84.25 -31.93
N SER A 102 -65.29 84.12 -31.70
CA SER A 102 -65.87 83.29 -30.64
C SER A 102 -65.76 81.81 -31.00
N MET A 103 -66.08 81.45 -32.25
CA MET A 103 -65.94 80.11 -32.80
C MET A 103 -64.48 79.66 -32.81
N ARG A 104 -63.52 80.52 -33.23
CA ARG A 104 -62.09 80.19 -33.11
C ARG A 104 -61.67 79.95 -31.68
N LYS A 105 -62.06 80.80 -30.71
CA LYS A 105 -61.73 80.56 -29.29
C LYS A 105 -62.34 79.27 -28.73
N LEU A 106 -63.57 78.93 -29.11
CA LEU A 106 -64.20 77.66 -28.75
C LEU A 106 -63.49 76.46 -29.39
N GLN A 107 -63.06 76.59 -30.64
CA GLN A 107 -62.28 75.58 -31.35
C GLN A 107 -60.90 75.40 -30.73
N GLU A 108 -60.15 76.49 -30.49
CA GLU A 108 -58.86 76.50 -29.80
C GLU A 108 -58.94 75.86 -28.40
N GLN A 109 -59.98 76.17 -27.62
CA GLN A 109 -60.21 75.53 -26.32
C GLN A 109 -60.53 74.04 -26.44
N ASN A 110 -61.32 73.64 -27.44
CA ASN A 110 -61.64 72.24 -27.70
C ASN A 110 -60.40 71.46 -28.19
N GLU A 111 -59.58 72.05 -29.06
CA GLU A 111 -58.31 71.50 -29.54
C GLU A 111 -57.28 71.38 -28.40
N MET A 112 -57.15 72.39 -27.54
CA MET A 112 -56.32 72.30 -26.33
C MET A 112 -56.80 71.22 -25.36
N TYR A 113 -58.11 71.08 -25.15
CA TYR A 113 -58.67 70.03 -24.30
C TYR A 113 -58.47 68.63 -24.90
N GLN A 114 -58.68 68.48 -26.21
CA GLN A 114 -58.42 67.22 -26.92
C GLN A 114 -56.92 66.86 -26.90
N ALA A 115 -56.02 67.81 -27.13
CA ALA A 115 -54.58 67.60 -27.04
C ALA A 115 -54.12 67.26 -25.61
N SER A 116 -54.69 67.91 -24.59
CA SER A 116 -54.43 67.58 -23.18
C SER A 116 -54.92 66.17 -22.84
N ARG A 117 -56.11 65.79 -23.32
CA ARG A 117 -56.67 64.45 -23.14
C ARG A 117 -55.87 63.38 -23.90
N ALA A 118 -55.37 63.70 -25.09
CA ALA A 118 -54.50 62.81 -25.86
C ALA A 118 -53.18 62.56 -25.13
N LYS A 119 -52.49 63.61 -24.65
CA LYS A 119 -51.28 63.48 -23.85
C LYS A 119 -51.49 62.64 -22.58
N MET A 120 -52.58 62.88 -21.83
CA MET A 120 -52.92 62.04 -20.68
C MET A 120 -53.15 60.57 -21.04
N ALA A 121 -53.66 60.27 -22.24
CA ALA A 121 -53.82 58.90 -22.72
C ALA A 121 -52.49 58.27 -23.18
N GLU A 122 -51.63 59.04 -23.85
CA GLU A 122 -50.27 58.64 -24.26
C GLU A 122 -49.36 58.39 -23.05
N GLU A 123 -49.38 59.25 -22.04
CA GLU A 123 -48.64 59.07 -20.78
C GLU A 123 -49.13 57.84 -20.00
N CYS A 124 -50.45 57.61 -19.95
CA CYS A 124 -51.02 56.36 -19.41
C CYS A 124 -50.53 55.13 -20.19
N ALA A 125 -50.57 55.17 -21.53
CA ALA A 125 -50.15 54.07 -22.39
C ALA A 125 -48.66 53.75 -22.23
N LEU A 126 -47.79 54.77 -22.23
CA LEU A 126 -46.35 54.62 -21.98
C LEU A 126 -46.04 54.11 -20.57
N SER A 127 -46.88 54.43 -19.57
CA SER A 127 -46.74 53.87 -18.22
C SER A 127 -47.14 52.40 -18.14
N ILE A 128 -48.14 51.97 -18.92
CA ILE A 128 -48.54 50.57 -19.04
C ILE A 128 -47.48 49.78 -19.83
N GLU A 129 -47.02 50.30 -20.97
CA GLU A 129 -45.99 49.66 -21.79
C GLU A 129 -44.69 49.42 -21.01
N LYS A 130 -44.24 50.41 -20.20
CA LYS A 130 -43.09 50.23 -19.30
C LYS A 130 -43.33 49.14 -18.24
N LYS A 131 -44.56 49.01 -17.73
CA LYS A 131 -44.92 47.96 -16.77
C LYS A 131 -44.97 46.58 -17.43
N ASP A 132 -45.44 46.49 -18.67
CA ASP A 132 -45.42 45.25 -19.44
C ASP A 132 -43.98 44.84 -19.81
N GLN A 133 -43.12 45.79 -20.18
CA GLN A 133 -41.67 45.57 -20.36
C GLN A 133 -40.99 45.09 -19.06
N GLU A 134 -41.29 45.71 -17.91
CA GLU A 134 -40.83 45.22 -16.60
C GLU A 134 -41.29 43.79 -16.30
N TRP A 135 -42.53 43.43 -16.66
CA TRP A 135 -43.05 42.08 -16.46
C TRP A 135 -42.44 41.06 -17.41
N LEU A 136 -42.20 41.42 -18.68
CA LEU A 136 -41.52 40.56 -19.65
C LEU A 136 -40.09 40.24 -19.20
N VAL A 137 -39.34 41.22 -18.68
CA VAL A 137 -38.00 40.98 -18.11
C VAL A 137 -38.07 40.09 -16.87
N LYS A 138 -39.04 40.30 -15.97
CA LYS A 138 -39.24 39.42 -14.79
C LYS A 138 -39.61 37.99 -15.19
N LEU A 139 -40.44 37.81 -16.22
CA LEU A 139 -40.78 36.49 -16.75
C LEU A 139 -39.57 35.80 -17.38
N SER A 140 -38.79 36.51 -18.20
CA SER A 140 -37.53 36.00 -18.78
C SER A 140 -36.55 35.53 -17.70
N ASN A 141 -36.37 36.32 -16.64
CA ASN A 141 -35.50 35.96 -15.51
C ASN A 141 -36.01 34.70 -14.77
N LEU A 142 -37.33 34.60 -14.52
CA LEU A 142 -37.94 33.43 -13.88
C LEU A 142 -37.90 32.18 -14.77
N GLU A 143 -38.00 32.33 -16.09
CA GLU A 143 -37.82 31.21 -17.04
C GLU A 143 -36.36 30.74 -17.09
N GLU A 144 -35.39 31.65 -17.04
CA GLU A 144 -33.97 31.33 -16.87
C GLU A 144 -33.68 30.62 -15.54
N GLU A 145 -34.20 31.11 -14.41
CA GLU A 145 -34.03 30.48 -13.09
C GLU A 145 -34.67 29.08 -13.06
N LYS A 146 -35.89 28.95 -13.58
CA LYS A 146 -36.58 27.67 -13.74
C LYS A 146 -35.78 26.70 -14.61
N LYS A 147 -35.17 27.18 -15.69
CA LYS A 147 -34.29 26.37 -16.56
C LYS A 147 -33.05 25.91 -15.80
N LYS A 148 -32.32 26.83 -15.16
CA LYS A 148 -31.10 26.53 -14.35
C LYS A 148 -31.40 25.52 -13.23
N LEU A 149 -32.53 25.67 -12.53
CA LEU A 149 -32.98 24.72 -11.51
C LEU A 149 -33.38 23.35 -12.08
N SER A 150 -34.00 23.32 -13.27
CA SER A 150 -34.33 22.07 -13.95
C SER A 150 -33.09 21.34 -14.47
N GLU A 151 -32.09 22.07 -14.96
CA GLU A 151 -30.79 21.55 -15.37
C GLU A 151 -30.05 20.97 -14.16
N GLN A 152 -29.94 21.72 -13.05
CA GLN A 152 -29.36 21.23 -11.79
C GLN A 152 -30.08 19.99 -11.24
N LEU A 153 -31.41 19.92 -11.33
CA LEU A 153 -32.18 18.76 -10.91
C LEU A 153 -31.88 17.52 -11.76
N GLU A 154 -31.75 17.68 -13.09
CA GLU A 154 -31.42 16.58 -13.99
C GLU A 154 -29.97 16.11 -13.80
N ASP A 155 -29.03 17.05 -13.63
CA ASP A 155 -27.65 16.81 -13.22
C ASP A 155 -27.57 15.94 -11.96
N MET A 156 -28.37 16.28 -10.94
CA MET A 156 -28.42 15.54 -9.67
C MET A 156 -29.04 14.15 -9.83
N LYS A 157 -30.04 13.97 -10.71
CA LYS A 157 -30.55 12.64 -11.07
C LYS A 157 -29.49 11.80 -11.79
N GLN A 158 -28.80 12.37 -12.79
CA GLN A 158 -27.75 11.66 -13.54
C GLN A 158 -26.58 11.27 -12.63
N LYS A 159 -26.16 12.17 -11.74
CA LYS A 159 -25.17 11.87 -10.70
C LYS A 159 -25.64 10.72 -9.80
N SER A 160 -26.88 10.78 -9.30
CA SER A 160 -27.49 9.71 -8.49
C SER A 160 -27.54 8.36 -9.22
N LEU A 161 -28.02 8.34 -10.47
CA LEU A 161 -28.05 7.14 -11.31
C LEU A 161 -26.65 6.56 -11.54
N SER A 162 -25.65 7.40 -11.82
CA SER A 162 -24.26 6.96 -11.97
C SER A 162 -23.64 6.42 -10.68
N LEU A 163 -24.15 6.84 -9.51
CA LEU A 163 -23.73 6.32 -8.20
C LEU A 163 -24.44 5.01 -7.86
N PHE A 164 -25.69 4.81 -8.30
CA PHE A 164 -26.36 3.51 -8.23
C PHE A 164 -25.68 2.49 -9.15
N GLN A 165 -25.46 2.83 -10.42
CA GLN A 165 -24.76 1.95 -11.37
C GLN A 165 -23.37 1.54 -10.86
N LYS A 166 -22.55 2.49 -10.43
CA LYS A 166 -21.23 2.19 -9.84
C LYS A 166 -21.30 1.34 -8.57
N ARG A 167 -22.44 1.30 -7.89
CA ARG A 167 -22.65 0.44 -6.71
C ARG A 167 -23.11 -0.95 -7.13
N GLU A 168 -23.98 -1.05 -8.12
CA GLU A 168 -24.36 -2.33 -8.75
C GLU A 168 -23.11 -3.00 -9.37
N ASP A 169 -22.27 -2.24 -10.08
CA ASP A 169 -20.96 -2.69 -10.60
C ASP A 169 -20.04 -3.22 -9.48
N LEU A 170 -19.99 -2.53 -8.33
CA LEU A 170 -19.17 -2.93 -7.16
C LEU A 170 -19.74 -4.17 -6.46
N ASP A 171 -21.05 -4.24 -6.25
CA ASP A 171 -21.72 -5.38 -5.64
C ASP A 171 -21.55 -6.64 -6.52
N GLU A 172 -21.61 -6.51 -7.86
CA GLU A 172 -21.27 -7.59 -8.80
C GLU A 172 -19.79 -8.00 -8.71
N LEU A 173 -18.85 -7.04 -8.68
CA LEU A 173 -17.42 -7.31 -8.53
C LEU A 173 -17.09 -8.00 -7.20
N GLU A 174 -17.76 -7.66 -6.10
CA GLU A 174 -17.64 -8.37 -4.82
C GLU A 174 -18.13 -9.82 -4.94
N VAL A 175 -19.25 -10.08 -5.63
CA VAL A 175 -19.74 -11.45 -5.88
C VAL A 175 -18.75 -12.25 -6.73
N PHE A 176 -18.16 -11.67 -7.77
CA PHE A 176 -17.11 -12.32 -8.56
C PHE A 176 -15.85 -12.62 -7.72
N GLN A 177 -15.40 -11.67 -6.90
CA GLN A 177 -14.26 -11.87 -5.99
C GLN A 177 -14.55 -12.98 -4.95
N GLN A 178 -15.74 -13.00 -4.38
CA GLN A 178 -16.17 -14.08 -3.46
C GLN A 178 -16.19 -15.45 -4.18
N GLN A 179 -16.64 -15.49 -5.43
CA GLN A 179 -16.65 -16.72 -6.23
C GLN A 179 -15.23 -17.22 -6.55
N GLU A 180 -14.32 -16.35 -6.97
CA GLU A 180 -12.92 -16.72 -7.22
C GLU A 180 -12.21 -17.12 -5.92
N MET A 181 -12.42 -16.41 -4.82
CA MET A 181 -11.87 -16.80 -3.52
C MET A 181 -12.43 -18.15 -3.03
N ALA A 182 -13.68 -18.50 -3.36
CA ALA A 182 -14.23 -19.83 -3.10
C ALA A 182 -13.59 -20.91 -4.00
N LYS A 183 -13.37 -20.65 -5.29
CA LYS A 183 -12.63 -21.54 -6.21
C LYS A 183 -11.20 -21.78 -5.73
N ILE A 184 -10.48 -20.72 -5.36
CA ILE A 184 -9.11 -20.77 -4.83
C ILE A 184 -9.07 -21.58 -3.53
N LYS A 185 -9.97 -21.31 -2.56
CA LYS A 185 -10.07 -22.10 -1.32
C LYS A 185 -10.32 -23.59 -1.59
N HIS A 186 -11.21 -23.93 -2.52
CA HIS A 186 -11.45 -25.33 -2.90
C HIS A 186 -10.22 -25.98 -3.56
N MET A 187 -9.53 -25.27 -4.45
CA MET A 187 -8.30 -25.77 -5.09
C MET A 187 -7.17 -25.97 -4.07
N LEU A 188 -6.99 -25.05 -3.12
CA LEU A 188 -6.00 -25.17 -2.05
C LEU A 188 -6.31 -26.37 -1.15
N LEU A 189 -7.55 -26.50 -0.64
CA LEU A 189 -7.97 -27.63 0.19
C LEU A 189 -7.78 -28.97 -0.55
N LYS A 190 -8.07 -29.02 -1.86
CA LYS A 190 -7.85 -30.21 -2.68
C LYS A 190 -6.37 -30.51 -2.91
N LYS A 191 -5.51 -29.49 -3.01
CA LYS A 191 -4.04 -29.65 -3.07
C LYS A 191 -3.48 -30.15 -1.74
N GLU A 192 -3.95 -29.61 -0.62
CA GLU A 192 -3.59 -30.03 0.75
C GLU A 192 -4.00 -31.49 1.03
N GLN A 193 -5.21 -31.89 0.62
CA GLN A 193 -5.65 -33.29 0.69
C GLN A 193 -4.80 -34.24 -0.16
N LEU A 194 -4.38 -33.81 -1.36
CA LEU A 194 -3.48 -34.60 -2.22
C LEU A 194 -2.06 -34.66 -1.65
N LEU A 195 -1.57 -33.58 -1.03
CA LEU A 195 -0.28 -33.54 -0.33
C LEU A 195 -0.30 -34.50 0.86
N SER A 196 -1.30 -34.39 1.74
CA SER A 196 -1.44 -35.27 2.91
C SER A 196 -1.68 -36.75 2.54
N LYS A 197 -2.16 -37.03 1.33
CA LYS A 197 -2.15 -38.40 0.81
C LYS A 197 -0.75 -38.81 0.35
N ALA A 198 -0.06 -37.99 -0.45
CA ALA A 198 1.28 -38.29 -0.93
C ALA A 198 2.29 -38.46 0.21
N GLU A 199 2.17 -37.68 1.28
CA GLU A 199 2.94 -37.82 2.52
C GLU A 199 2.73 -39.19 3.17
N LYS A 200 1.49 -39.65 3.30
CA LYS A 200 1.16 -40.99 3.84
C LYS A 200 1.63 -42.12 2.92
N ASP A 201 1.41 -41.98 1.61
CA ASP A 201 1.85 -42.96 0.61
C ASP A 201 3.40 -43.06 0.61
N LEU A 202 4.12 -41.98 0.91
CA LEU A 202 5.59 -41.95 1.08
C LEU A 202 6.04 -42.52 2.43
N GLU A 203 5.35 -42.18 3.53
CA GLU A 203 5.64 -42.69 4.87
C GLU A 203 5.39 -44.21 4.99
N VAL A 204 4.40 -44.75 4.26
CA VAL A 204 4.22 -46.20 4.09
C VAL A 204 5.40 -46.81 3.32
N LYS A 205 5.79 -46.22 2.19
CA LYS A 205 6.94 -46.72 1.39
C LYS A 205 8.27 -46.63 2.12
N GLN A 206 8.45 -45.64 2.99
CA GLN A 206 9.62 -45.57 3.86
C GLN A 206 9.65 -46.77 4.82
N ARG A 207 8.53 -47.08 5.49
CA ARG A 207 8.43 -48.27 6.36
C ARG A 207 8.66 -49.57 5.59
N GLU A 208 8.10 -49.72 4.38
CA GLU A 208 8.33 -50.88 3.51
C GLU A 208 9.82 -51.04 3.14
N ALA A 209 10.51 -49.94 2.85
CA ALA A 209 11.95 -49.93 2.57
C ALA A 209 12.77 -50.27 3.82
N GLU A 210 12.42 -49.73 4.98
CA GLU A 210 13.05 -50.03 6.27
C GLU A 210 12.88 -51.52 6.65
N THR A 211 11.69 -52.10 6.45
CA THR A 211 11.48 -53.54 6.70
C THR A 211 12.26 -54.42 5.72
N SER A 212 12.25 -54.08 4.43
CA SER A 212 13.03 -54.83 3.42
C SER A 212 14.55 -54.73 3.66
N GLN A 213 15.02 -53.60 4.21
CA GLN A 213 16.42 -53.42 4.61
C GLN A 213 16.78 -54.26 5.84
N ALA A 214 15.87 -54.40 6.81
CA ALA A 214 16.06 -55.29 7.95
C ALA A 214 16.07 -56.77 7.53
N GLU A 215 15.13 -57.19 6.68
CA GLU A 215 15.09 -58.55 6.10
C GLU A 215 16.36 -58.88 5.30
N LEU A 216 16.90 -57.90 4.57
CA LEU A 216 18.19 -58.03 3.87
C LEU A 216 19.36 -58.20 4.85
N GLN A 217 19.40 -57.43 5.94
CA GLN A 217 20.45 -57.56 6.97
C GLN A 217 20.40 -58.92 7.69
N ASP A 218 19.21 -59.42 8.01
CA ASP A 218 19.07 -60.75 8.63
C ASP A 218 19.36 -61.89 7.65
N SER A 219 19.04 -61.71 6.36
CA SER A 219 19.46 -62.62 5.29
C SER A 219 20.99 -62.64 5.10
N GLN A 220 21.64 -61.47 5.19
CA GLN A 220 23.11 -61.36 5.18
C GLN A 220 23.73 -62.06 6.39
N ARG A 221 23.26 -61.77 7.61
CA ARG A 221 23.70 -62.44 8.85
C ARG A 221 23.52 -63.97 8.82
N LEU A 222 22.51 -64.47 8.10
CA LEU A 222 22.30 -65.90 7.90
C LEU A 222 23.29 -66.46 6.87
N SER A 223 23.54 -65.75 5.77
CA SER A 223 24.55 -66.11 4.77
C SER A 223 25.96 -66.15 5.35
N ASP A 224 26.32 -65.18 6.20
CA ASP A 224 27.62 -65.12 6.87
C ASP A 224 27.83 -66.35 7.76
N LYS A 225 26.84 -66.71 8.59
CA LYS A 225 26.87 -67.92 9.42
C LYS A 225 26.96 -69.20 8.60
N LEU A 226 26.18 -69.33 7.53
CA LEU A 226 26.26 -70.50 6.65
C LEU A 226 27.62 -70.59 5.96
N GLN A 227 28.30 -69.46 5.72
CA GLN A 227 29.67 -69.43 5.21
C GLN A 227 30.70 -69.83 6.28
N GLU A 228 30.53 -69.41 7.54
CA GLU A 228 31.34 -69.87 8.69
C GLU A 228 31.17 -71.38 8.93
N ASP A 229 29.94 -71.90 8.89
CA ASP A 229 29.62 -73.33 9.01
C ASP A 229 30.24 -74.14 7.86
N LEU A 230 30.16 -73.64 6.62
CA LEU A 230 30.79 -74.27 5.46
C LEU A 230 32.33 -74.29 5.56
N GLN A 231 32.95 -73.24 6.11
CA GLN A 231 34.41 -73.21 6.35
C GLN A 231 34.81 -74.23 7.42
N GLN A 232 34.06 -74.32 8.52
CA GLN A 232 34.28 -75.34 9.56
C GLN A 232 34.16 -76.77 9.00
N LEU A 233 33.10 -77.05 8.22
CA LEU A 233 32.92 -78.35 7.58
C LEU A 233 34.00 -78.66 6.52
N GLN A 234 34.54 -77.65 5.83
CA GLN A 234 35.69 -77.85 4.92
C GLN A 234 36.96 -78.19 5.69
N GLU A 235 37.25 -77.51 6.80
CA GLU A 235 38.37 -77.85 7.69
C GLU A 235 38.23 -79.25 8.31
N GLU A 236 37.04 -79.65 8.76
CA GLU A 236 36.82 -81.00 9.29
C GLU A 236 37.02 -82.07 8.22
N ASN A 237 36.53 -81.84 7.00
CA ASN A 237 36.78 -82.76 5.88
C ASN A 237 38.25 -82.84 5.49
N SER A 238 39.02 -81.74 5.56
CA SER A 238 40.48 -81.81 5.29
C SER A 238 41.20 -82.62 6.36
N LYS A 239 40.90 -82.40 7.65
CA LYS A 239 41.46 -83.16 8.78
C LYS A 239 41.09 -84.66 8.69
N LEU A 240 39.87 -84.99 8.28
CA LEU A 240 39.44 -86.38 8.03
C LEU A 240 40.12 -86.99 6.79
N ALA A 241 40.40 -86.22 5.75
CA ALA A 241 41.14 -86.69 4.57
C ALA A 241 42.61 -87.00 4.91
N GLU A 242 43.27 -86.15 5.71
CA GLU A 242 44.62 -86.39 6.23
C GLU A 242 44.67 -87.67 7.10
N GLN A 243 43.72 -87.85 8.02
CA GLN A 243 43.61 -89.07 8.83
C GLN A 243 43.41 -90.32 7.97
N ARG A 244 42.55 -90.26 6.94
CA ARG A 244 42.36 -91.37 5.99
C ARG A 244 43.65 -91.67 5.21
N ALA A 245 44.37 -90.66 4.73
CA ALA A 245 45.64 -90.85 4.03
C ALA A 245 46.71 -91.50 4.93
N ALA A 246 46.80 -91.10 6.20
CA ALA A 246 47.70 -91.71 7.18
C ALA A 246 47.34 -93.18 7.48
N LEU A 247 46.04 -93.49 7.59
CA LEU A 247 45.57 -94.87 7.77
C LEU A 247 45.85 -95.74 6.55
N VAL A 248 45.63 -95.24 5.33
CA VAL A 248 45.95 -95.96 4.08
C VAL A 248 47.46 -96.21 3.96
N ALA A 249 48.30 -95.22 4.26
CA ALA A 249 49.76 -95.42 4.28
C ALA A 249 50.20 -96.46 5.32
N SER A 250 49.54 -96.51 6.48
CA SER A 250 49.77 -97.56 7.49
C SER A 250 49.27 -98.94 7.03
N GLN A 251 48.15 -99.01 6.29
CA GLN A 251 47.63 -100.25 5.73
C GLN A 251 48.57 -100.79 4.65
N GLU A 252 48.98 -99.97 3.68
CA GLU A 252 49.98 -100.33 2.68
C GLU A 252 51.29 -100.83 3.33
N GLY A 253 51.74 -100.20 4.41
CA GLY A 253 52.92 -100.63 5.16
C GLY A 253 52.74 -101.99 5.82
N ALA A 254 51.53 -102.30 6.30
CA ALA A 254 51.20 -103.62 6.83
C ALA A 254 51.09 -104.68 5.73
N GLU A 255 50.46 -104.37 4.59
CA GLU A 255 50.32 -105.28 3.44
C GLU A 255 51.67 -105.62 2.79
N LYS A 256 52.57 -104.64 2.65
CA LYS A 256 53.96 -104.86 2.23
C LYS A 256 54.67 -105.82 3.20
N LYS A 257 54.46 -105.65 4.51
CA LYS A 257 55.07 -106.53 5.53
C LYS A 257 54.43 -107.92 5.61
N ILE A 258 53.14 -108.05 5.30
CA ILE A 258 52.47 -109.35 5.18
C ILE A 258 53.03 -110.10 3.97
N THR A 259 53.11 -109.46 2.81
CA THR A 259 53.66 -110.08 1.59
C THR A 259 55.15 -110.43 1.70
N GLU A 260 55.96 -109.62 2.41
CA GLU A 260 57.33 -110.00 2.82
C GLU A 260 57.34 -111.29 3.68
N LEU A 261 56.44 -111.39 4.65
CA LEU A 261 56.34 -112.57 5.54
C LEU A 261 55.81 -113.81 4.81
N GLU A 262 54.87 -113.66 3.88
CA GLU A 262 54.35 -114.74 3.03
C GLU A 262 55.44 -115.28 2.10
N GLN A 263 56.22 -114.41 1.45
CA GLN A 263 57.40 -114.81 0.68
C GLN A 263 58.40 -115.56 1.57
N ARG A 264 58.66 -115.07 2.79
CA ARG A 264 59.56 -115.72 3.75
C ARG A 264 59.05 -117.08 4.22
N LEU A 265 57.73 -117.25 4.33
CA LEU A 265 57.08 -118.51 4.67
C LEU A 265 57.24 -119.51 3.51
N GLN A 266 57.02 -119.07 2.27
CA GLN A 266 57.25 -119.89 1.07
C GLN A 266 58.73 -120.30 0.93
N GLU A 267 59.70 -119.39 1.14
CA GLU A 267 61.14 -119.73 1.16
C GLU A 267 61.46 -120.85 2.16
N LEU A 268 60.91 -120.77 3.36
CA LEU A 268 61.08 -121.78 4.41
C LEU A 268 60.36 -123.09 4.06
N GLN A 269 59.19 -123.03 3.45
CA GLN A 269 58.42 -124.21 3.05
C GLN A 269 59.11 -124.96 1.89
N ASP A 270 59.65 -124.23 0.91
CA ASP A 270 60.54 -124.75 -0.13
C ASP A 270 61.79 -125.41 0.45
N PHE A 271 62.42 -124.77 1.44
CA PHE A 271 63.60 -125.31 2.12
C PHE A 271 63.28 -126.60 2.89
N ILE A 272 62.15 -126.66 3.60
CA ILE A 272 61.65 -127.85 4.28
C ILE A 272 61.34 -128.98 3.28
N GLN A 273 60.73 -128.68 2.14
CA GLN A 273 60.48 -129.68 1.08
C GLN A 273 61.79 -130.25 0.53
N ARG A 274 62.79 -129.40 0.24
CA ARG A 274 64.12 -129.82 -0.23
C ARG A 274 64.83 -130.69 0.81
N LEU A 275 64.85 -130.26 2.07
CA LEU A 275 65.38 -131.07 3.19
C LEU A 275 64.66 -132.41 3.35
N SER A 276 63.33 -132.44 3.21
CA SER A 276 62.54 -133.67 3.33
C SER A 276 62.84 -134.65 2.19
N LEU A 277 62.99 -134.14 0.97
CA LEU A 277 63.41 -134.92 -0.19
C LEU A 277 64.83 -135.46 -0.04
N ASP A 278 65.77 -134.66 0.46
CA ASP A 278 67.15 -135.09 0.68
C ASP A 278 67.29 -136.05 1.87
N LEU A 279 66.47 -135.90 2.91
CA LEU A 279 66.32 -136.88 3.98
C LEU A 279 65.77 -138.22 3.44
N GLN A 280 64.78 -138.18 2.54
CA GLN A 280 64.23 -139.39 1.91
C GLN A 280 65.26 -140.09 1.00
N LYS A 281 66.09 -139.33 0.26
CA LYS A 281 67.25 -139.87 -0.49
C LYS A 281 68.28 -140.48 0.46
N ALA A 282 68.60 -139.82 1.57
CA ALA A 282 69.52 -140.34 2.57
C ALA A 282 69.01 -141.62 3.23
N GLN A 283 67.70 -141.71 3.49
CA GLN A 283 67.05 -142.91 4.07
C GLN A 283 66.99 -144.08 3.08
N SER A 284 66.78 -143.82 1.78
CA SER A 284 66.85 -144.88 0.75
C SER A 284 68.29 -145.33 0.48
N ALA A 285 69.27 -144.43 0.53
CA ALA A 285 70.69 -144.76 0.51
C ALA A 285 71.13 -145.56 1.76
N ALA A 286 70.64 -145.19 2.94
CA ALA A 286 70.91 -145.91 4.19
C ALA A 286 70.31 -147.31 4.17
N SER A 287 69.02 -147.46 3.85
CA SER A 287 68.35 -148.77 3.81
C SER A 287 68.83 -149.69 2.68
N SER A 288 69.35 -149.16 1.57
CA SER A 288 70.04 -149.98 0.56
C SER A 288 71.45 -150.39 1.01
N SER A 289 72.15 -149.54 1.77
CA SER A 289 73.43 -149.91 2.42
C SER A 289 73.25 -150.94 3.53
N GLU A 290 72.15 -150.84 4.30
CA GLU A 290 71.75 -151.79 5.35
C GLU A 290 71.34 -153.15 4.78
N LYS A 291 70.56 -153.18 3.69
CA LYS A 291 70.30 -154.42 2.95
C LYS A 291 71.59 -155.08 2.49
N ARG A 292 72.50 -154.29 1.89
CA ARG A 292 73.80 -154.79 1.43
C ARG A 292 74.70 -155.28 2.57
N LEU A 293 74.60 -154.68 3.76
CA LEU A 293 75.27 -155.16 4.97
C LEU A 293 74.72 -156.53 5.40
N ASN A 294 73.39 -156.67 5.41
CA ASN A 294 72.72 -157.93 5.75
C ASN A 294 73.00 -159.02 4.71
N GLU A 295 72.98 -158.71 3.42
CA GLU A 295 73.37 -159.62 2.33
C GLU A 295 74.81 -160.15 2.53
N ILE A 296 75.76 -159.26 2.85
CA ILE A 296 77.15 -159.65 3.16
C ILE A 296 77.25 -160.46 4.47
N GLN A 297 76.36 -160.22 5.44
CA GLN A 297 76.31 -160.98 6.69
C GLN A 297 75.71 -162.38 6.49
N ASP A 298 74.67 -162.53 5.67
CA ASP A 298 74.09 -163.82 5.26
C ASP A 298 75.09 -164.62 4.40
N GLU A 299 75.82 -163.98 3.49
CA GLU A 299 76.94 -164.58 2.76
C GLU A 299 78.03 -165.07 3.73
N TYR A 300 78.39 -164.27 4.73
CA TYR A 300 79.37 -164.65 5.75
C TYR A 300 78.90 -165.82 6.63
N GLU A 301 77.65 -165.82 7.10
CA GLU A 301 77.10 -166.92 7.92
C GLU A 301 76.91 -168.21 7.12
N THR A 302 76.47 -168.14 5.86
CA THR A 302 76.38 -169.32 4.99
C THR A 302 77.76 -169.87 4.63
N LEU A 303 78.75 -169.03 4.34
CA LEU A 303 80.14 -169.46 4.09
C LEU A 303 80.78 -170.08 5.33
N LYS A 304 80.52 -169.53 6.52
CA LYS A 304 80.92 -170.09 7.82
C LYS A 304 80.28 -171.46 8.05
N LEU A 305 78.98 -171.62 7.80
CA LEU A 305 78.28 -172.90 7.90
C LEU A 305 78.85 -173.94 6.92
N GLN A 306 79.13 -173.55 5.68
CA GLN A 306 79.78 -174.42 4.69
C GLN A 306 81.18 -174.87 5.15
N HIS A 307 81.99 -173.97 5.71
CA HIS A 307 83.29 -174.30 6.28
C HIS A 307 83.16 -175.32 7.44
N GLU A 308 82.18 -175.13 8.32
CA GLU A 308 81.93 -176.01 9.46
C GLU A 308 81.40 -177.40 9.03
N GLN A 309 80.58 -177.46 7.98
CA GLN A 309 80.15 -178.71 7.34
C GLN A 309 81.28 -179.44 6.59
N LEU A 310 82.18 -178.72 5.92
CA LEU A 310 83.35 -179.33 5.28
C LEU A 310 84.31 -179.89 6.33
N LYS A 311 84.50 -179.18 7.44
CA LYS A 311 85.30 -179.62 8.59
C LYS A 311 84.74 -180.90 9.23
N SER A 312 83.42 -181.01 9.41
CA SER A 312 82.80 -182.24 9.95
C SER A 312 82.85 -183.41 8.95
N LYS A 313 82.60 -183.17 7.65
CA LYS A 313 82.75 -184.20 6.60
C LYS A 313 84.17 -184.76 6.54
N MET A 314 85.21 -183.91 6.56
CA MET A 314 86.61 -184.37 6.59
C MET A 314 86.93 -185.20 7.83
N ALA A 315 86.33 -184.89 8.99
CA ALA A 315 86.51 -185.68 10.21
C ALA A 315 85.86 -187.07 10.10
N VAL A 316 84.65 -187.17 9.54
CA VAL A 316 83.96 -188.45 9.31
C VAL A 316 84.71 -189.29 8.28
N GLU A 317 85.11 -188.72 7.13
CA GLU A 317 85.93 -189.43 6.13
C GLU A 317 87.24 -189.95 6.72
N GLY A 318 87.87 -189.22 7.65
CA GLY A 318 89.06 -189.68 8.36
C GLY A 318 88.80 -190.93 9.22
N GLN A 319 87.67 -190.97 9.92
CA GLN A 319 87.26 -192.14 10.73
C GLN A 319 86.91 -193.34 9.84
N GLU A 320 86.15 -193.13 8.77
CA GLU A 320 85.75 -194.19 7.83
C GLU A 320 86.95 -194.80 7.11
N LYS A 321 87.90 -193.99 6.65
CA LYS A 321 89.15 -194.47 6.03
C LYS A 321 89.99 -195.27 7.02
N GLY A 322 90.05 -194.85 8.28
CA GLY A 322 90.68 -195.63 9.36
C GLY A 322 90.02 -197.00 9.58
N ALA A 323 88.69 -197.05 9.69
CA ALA A 323 87.94 -198.29 9.87
C ALA A 323 88.03 -199.24 8.66
N LEU A 324 88.10 -198.68 7.45
CA LEU A 324 88.23 -199.46 6.20
C LEU A 324 89.62 -200.14 6.11
N ILE A 325 90.70 -199.45 6.50
CA ILE A 325 92.06 -200.01 6.52
C ILE A 325 92.13 -201.25 7.43
N ILE A 326 91.54 -201.18 8.64
CA ILE A 326 91.50 -202.32 9.57
C ILE A 326 90.77 -203.51 8.96
N ARG A 327 89.55 -203.30 8.43
CA ARG A 327 88.75 -204.37 7.80
C ARG A 327 89.44 -205.00 6.59
N LEU A 328 90.18 -204.22 5.80
CA LEU A 328 90.94 -204.76 4.65
C LEU A 328 92.14 -205.59 5.11
N GLN A 329 92.86 -205.18 6.16
CA GLN A 329 93.95 -205.96 6.74
C GLN A 329 93.48 -207.29 7.36
N GLU A 330 92.30 -207.32 7.96
CA GLU A 330 91.66 -208.55 8.45
C GLU A 330 91.18 -209.44 7.28
N LYS A 331 90.56 -208.85 6.27
CA LYS A 331 89.93 -209.62 5.18
C LYS A 331 90.95 -210.26 4.24
N VAL A 332 92.11 -209.63 4.00
CA VAL A 332 93.23 -210.27 3.28
C VAL A 332 93.67 -211.55 3.99
N ARG A 333 93.94 -211.50 5.30
CA ARG A 333 94.33 -212.67 6.12
C ARG A 333 93.28 -213.79 6.12
N SER A 334 92.00 -213.47 5.89
CA SER A 334 90.92 -214.45 5.79
C SER A 334 90.84 -215.13 4.43
N LEU A 335 91.06 -214.37 3.34
CA LEU A 335 90.89 -214.85 1.97
C LEU A 335 92.07 -215.68 1.46
N GLU A 336 93.26 -215.51 2.05
CA GLU A 336 94.43 -216.36 1.80
C GLU A 336 94.25 -217.83 2.24
N LYS A 337 93.17 -218.16 2.99
CA LYS A 337 93.02 -219.46 3.66
C LYS A 337 91.88 -220.35 3.13
N THR A 338 91.00 -219.86 2.25
CA THR A 338 89.82 -220.62 1.78
C THR A 338 89.54 -220.40 0.29
N LEU A 339 90.35 -221.01 -0.58
CA LEU A 339 90.17 -220.99 -2.04
C LEU A 339 90.26 -222.40 -2.66
N GLU A 340 89.52 -223.37 -2.10
CA GLU A 340 89.32 -224.69 -2.69
C GLU A 340 87.84 -225.11 -2.57
N GLY A 341 87.20 -225.45 -3.69
CA GLY A 341 85.87 -226.09 -3.74
C GLY A 341 84.67 -225.21 -4.14
N THR A 342 83.79 -225.75 -5.00
CA THR A 342 82.61 -225.07 -5.58
C THR A 342 81.39 -226.00 -5.59
N PHE A 343 80.18 -225.54 -5.23
CA PHE A 343 78.91 -226.25 -5.46
C PHE A 343 77.72 -225.29 -5.68
N SER A 344 76.48 -225.82 -5.72
CA SER A 344 75.51 -225.49 -6.76
C SER A 344 74.04 -225.71 -6.40
N GLY A 345 73.11 -225.07 -7.12
CA GLY A 345 71.85 -225.71 -7.54
C GLY A 345 70.54 -225.06 -7.10
N GLU A 346 70.35 -224.79 -5.81
CA GLU A 346 69.01 -224.55 -5.23
C GLU A 346 68.58 -223.07 -5.16
N GLU A 347 69.50 -222.13 -5.40
CA GLU A 347 69.30 -220.70 -5.15
C GLU A 347 68.25 -220.02 -6.07
N GLY A 348 68.08 -220.53 -7.30
CA GLY A 348 67.30 -219.86 -8.35
C GLY A 348 65.82 -219.63 -8.01
N LEU A 349 65.19 -220.55 -7.27
CA LEU A 349 63.76 -220.43 -6.92
C LEU A 349 63.51 -219.38 -5.83
N GLN A 350 64.47 -219.19 -4.92
CA GLN A 350 64.39 -218.12 -3.90
C GLN A 350 64.58 -216.73 -4.52
N GLN A 351 65.28 -216.62 -5.65
CA GLN A 351 65.55 -215.35 -6.33
C GLN A 351 64.25 -214.72 -6.86
N LEU A 352 63.41 -215.50 -7.55
CA LEU A 352 62.14 -215.04 -8.14
C LEU A 352 61.11 -214.59 -7.10
N LEU A 353 61.05 -215.24 -5.93
CA LEU A 353 60.15 -214.83 -4.85
C LEU A 353 60.56 -213.50 -4.21
N LYS A 354 61.87 -213.22 -4.11
CA LYS A 354 62.40 -211.92 -3.67
C LYS A 354 62.08 -210.82 -4.69
N GLU A 355 62.19 -211.11 -5.99
CA GLU A 355 61.91 -210.16 -7.06
C GLU A 355 60.42 -209.78 -7.13
N LYS A 356 59.51 -210.75 -6.98
CA LYS A 356 58.06 -210.47 -6.88
C LYS A 356 57.75 -209.50 -5.73
N ALA A 357 58.29 -209.77 -4.53
CA ALA A 357 58.07 -208.90 -3.37
C ALA A 357 58.63 -207.48 -3.59
N ALA A 358 59.79 -207.34 -4.24
CA ALA A 358 60.37 -206.03 -4.57
C ALA A 358 59.53 -205.23 -5.59
N LEU A 359 58.83 -205.90 -6.51
CA LEU A 359 57.91 -205.26 -7.44
C LEU A 359 56.59 -204.86 -6.78
N GLU A 360 56.09 -205.65 -5.83
CA GLU A 360 54.89 -205.29 -5.04
C GLU A 360 55.14 -204.04 -4.17
N VAL A 361 56.30 -203.94 -3.50
CA VAL A 361 56.71 -202.73 -2.77
C VAL A 361 56.76 -201.50 -3.69
N ARG A 362 57.41 -201.60 -4.86
CA ARG A 362 57.49 -200.48 -5.83
C ARG A 362 56.13 -200.03 -6.37
N LEU A 363 55.16 -200.94 -6.47
CA LEU A 363 53.80 -200.59 -6.88
C LEU A 363 53.10 -199.74 -5.81
N ASP A 364 53.31 -200.04 -4.53
CA ASP A 364 52.73 -199.26 -3.44
C ASP A 364 53.49 -197.95 -3.17
N GLU A 365 54.83 -197.92 -3.34
CA GLU A 365 55.62 -196.68 -3.37
C GLU A 365 55.12 -195.70 -4.45
N THR A 366 54.91 -196.19 -5.68
CA THR A 366 54.43 -195.34 -6.79
C THR A 366 52.97 -194.93 -6.63
N ARG A 367 52.12 -195.75 -6.00
CA ARG A 367 50.77 -195.36 -5.57
C ARG A 367 50.80 -194.25 -4.52
N GLN A 368 51.68 -194.35 -3.53
CA GLN A 368 51.85 -193.32 -2.50
C GLN A 368 52.32 -191.99 -3.10
N GLN A 369 53.38 -192.01 -3.93
CA GLN A 369 53.86 -190.82 -4.65
C GLN A 369 52.78 -190.19 -5.55
N LEU A 370 51.94 -191.02 -6.19
CA LEU A 370 50.79 -190.53 -6.97
C LEU A 370 49.69 -189.92 -6.08
N SER A 371 49.55 -190.38 -4.84
CA SER A 371 48.63 -189.78 -3.86
C SER A 371 49.16 -188.44 -3.34
N GLU A 372 50.43 -188.37 -2.96
CA GLU A 372 51.11 -187.17 -2.46
C GLU A 372 51.16 -186.07 -3.52
N THR A 373 51.50 -186.42 -4.78
CA THR A 373 51.44 -185.45 -5.89
C THR A 373 50.01 -184.99 -6.16
N ARG A 374 48.99 -185.85 -6.05
CA ARG A 374 47.58 -185.45 -6.19
C ARG A 374 47.09 -184.51 -5.09
N THR A 375 47.49 -184.73 -3.83
CA THR A 375 47.12 -183.83 -2.72
C THR A 375 47.80 -182.48 -2.87
N LEU A 376 49.09 -182.43 -3.18
CA LEU A 376 49.81 -181.17 -3.46
C LEU A 376 49.18 -180.40 -4.63
N HIS A 377 48.77 -181.08 -5.71
CA HIS A 377 48.05 -180.44 -6.83
C HIS A 377 46.65 -179.93 -6.46
N ALA A 378 45.98 -180.54 -5.48
CA ALA A 378 44.70 -180.06 -4.95
C ALA A 378 44.88 -178.83 -4.03
N GLU A 379 45.91 -178.82 -3.19
CA GLU A 379 46.28 -177.70 -2.34
C GLU A 379 46.68 -176.47 -3.16
N THR A 380 47.56 -176.64 -4.16
CA THR A 380 47.91 -175.53 -5.07
C THR A 380 46.71 -175.04 -5.90
N ARG A 381 45.78 -175.93 -6.28
CA ARG A 381 44.54 -175.52 -6.96
C ARG A 381 43.68 -174.65 -6.06
N THR A 382 43.38 -175.10 -4.85
CA THR A 382 42.54 -174.34 -3.90
C THR A 382 43.19 -173.03 -3.46
N GLN A 383 44.52 -172.97 -3.38
CA GLN A 383 45.26 -171.72 -3.18
C GLN A 383 45.07 -170.75 -4.36
N MET A 384 45.19 -171.22 -5.61
CA MET A 384 44.96 -170.41 -6.81
C MET A 384 43.49 -169.96 -6.96
N GLU A 385 42.53 -170.80 -6.59
CA GLU A 385 41.10 -170.44 -6.52
C GLU A 385 40.83 -169.38 -5.43
N SER A 386 41.50 -169.48 -4.28
CA SER A 386 41.46 -168.45 -3.22
C SER A 386 42.09 -167.12 -3.67
N GLN A 387 43.17 -167.16 -4.45
CA GLN A 387 43.78 -165.95 -5.02
C GLN A 387 42.89 -165.32 -6.10
N THR A 388 42.31 -166.14 -6.97
CA THR A 388 41.41 -165.70 -8.06
C THR A 388 40.15 -165.04 -7.49
N SER A 389 39.53 -165.62 -6.46
CA SER A 389 38.38 -165.01 -5.78
C SER A 389 38.74 -163.70 -5.07
N LYS A 390 39.89 -163.62 -4.39
CA LYS A 390 40.40 -162.36 -3.79
C LYS A 390 40.66 -161.27 -4.83
N LEU A 391 41.22 -161.62 -5.99
CA LEU A 391 41.45 -160.68 -7.08
C LEU A 391 40.13 -160.21 -7.72
N ASN A 392 39.16 -161.11 -7.94
CA ASN A 392 37.84 -160.76 -8.46
C ASN A 392 37.07 -159.84 -7.51
N ASN A 393 37.08 -160.12 -6.20
CA ASN A 393 36.47 -159.24 -5.20
C ASN A 393 37.10 -157.84 -5.23
N ARG A 394 38.43 -157.76 -5.24
CA ARG A 394 39.15 -156.48 -5.30
C ARG A 394 38.94 -155.74 -6.63
N LEU A 395 38.73 -156.45 -7.73
CA LEU A 395 38.38 -155.86 -9.02
C LEU A 395 36.96 -155.27 -8.96
N GLN A 396 35.99 -155.98 -8.37
CA GLN A 396 34.64 -155.48 -8.13
C GLN A 396 34.66 -154.23 -7.22
N GLU A 397 35.35 -154.27 -6.08
CA GLU A 397 35.53 -153.12 -5.18
C GLU A 397 36.08 -151.88 -5.92
N MET A 398 37.08 -152.06 -6.78
CA MET A 398 37.64 -150.98 -7.61
C MET A 398 36.67 -150.48 -8.68
N GLN A 399 35.84 -151.37 -9.26
CA GLN A 399 34.87 -151.05 -10.29
C GLN A 399 33.63 -150.33 -9.72
N ASP A 400 33.19 -150.71 -8.52
CA ASP A 400 32.12 -150.04 -7.77
C ASP A 400 32.57 -148.65 -7.30
N LEU A 401 33.81 -148.53 -6.79
CA LEU A 401 34.41 -147.24 -6.44
C LEU A 401 34.57 -146.32 -7.66
N LEU A 402 34.90 -146.86 -8.82
CA LEU A 402 35.00 -146.08 -10.07
C LEU A 402 33.62 -145.57 -10.51
N GLN A 403 32.58 -146.41 -10.46
CA GLN A 403 31.20 -145.97 -10.73
C GLN A 403 30.71 -144.91 -9.73
N GLN A 404 31.10 -145.02 -8.45
CA GLN A 404 30.82 -143.98 -7.46
C GLN A 404 31.51 -142.67 -7.85
N LYS A 405 32.79 -142.70 -8.26
CA LYS A 405 33.51 -141.48 -8.65
C LYS A 405 33.03 -140.87 -9.96
N ASP A 406 32.58 -141.67 -10.92
CA ASP A 406 31.92 -141.16 -12.12
C ASP A 406 30.56 -140.50 -11.81
N THR A 407 29.78 -141.06 -10.88
CA THR A 407 28.49 -140.45 -10.48
C THR A 407 28.68 -139.17 -9.66
N GLU A 408 29.62 -139.14 -8.70
CA GLU A 408 30.01 -137.90 -7.99
C GLU A 408 30.51 -136.81 -8.96
N LEU A 409 31.37 -137.19 -9.92
CA LEU A 409 31.92 -136.27 -10.92
C LEU A 409 30.83 -135.71 -11.84
N ASN A 410 29.83 -136.51 -12.20
CA ASN A 410 28.73 -136.03 -13.04
C ASN A 410 27.74 -135.15 -12.25
N GLN A 411 27.43 -135.48 -10.99
CA GLN A 411 26.67 -134.59 -10.10
C GLN A 411 27.35 -133.22 -9.96
N PHE A 412 28.67 -133.19 -9.74
CA PHE A 412 29.42 -131.94 -9.66
C PHE A 412 29.40 -131.13 -10.98
N LYS A 413 29.47 -131.79 -12.15
CA LYS A 413 29.31 -131.12 -13.45
C LYS A 413 27.91 -130.53 -13.59
N ASP A 414 26.87 -131.29 -13.24
CA ASP A 414 25.47 -130.87 -13.37
C ASP A 414 25.19 -129.67 -12.45
N GLU A 415 25.58 -129.73 -11.18
CA GLU A 415 25.52 -128.60 -10.23
C GLU A 415 26.29 -127.37 -10.73
N SER A 416 27.52 -127.57 -11.24
CA SER A 416 28.31 -126.48 -11.79
C SER A 416 27.65 -125.88 -13.04
N SER A 417 27.03 -126.69 -13.90
CA SER A 417 26.35 -126.22 -15.11
C SER A 417 25.11 -125.41 -14.78
N LEU A 418 24.30 -125.85 -13.80
CA LEU A 418 23.14 -125.11 -13.29
C LEU A 418 23.58 -123.79 -12.65
N LYS A 419 24.68 -123.79 -11.89
CA LYS A 419 25.21 -122.57 -11.27
C LYS A 419 25.76 -121.58 -12.31
N ILE A 420 26.41 -122.05 -13.37
CA ILE A 420 26.86 -121.23 -14.50
C ILE A 420 25.64 -120.64 -15.22
N GLY A 421 24.65 -121.45 -15.61
CA GLY A 421 23.44 -120.98 -16.30
C GLY A 421 22.65 -119.93 -15.49
N ASN A 422 22.53 -120.11 -14.17
CA ASN A 422 21.92 -119.11 -13.29
C ASN A 422 22.71 -117.79 -13.23
N LEU A 423 24.04 -117.85 -13.26
CA LEU A 423 24.91 -116.65 -13.31
C LEU A 423 24.83 -115.97 -14.68
N GLU A 424 24.78 -116.73 -15.77
CA GLU A 424 24.59 -116.20 -17.13
C GLU A 424 23.22 -115.53 -17.30
N GLN A 425 22.15 -116.14 -16.79
CA GLN A 425 20.81 -115.57 -16.83
C GLN A 425 20.71 -114.28 -15.99
N THR A 426 21.27 -114.26 -14.77
CA THR A 426 21.26 -113.04 -13.93
C THR A 426 22.13 -111.92 -14.53
N LEU A 427 23.29 -112.24 -15.12
CA LEU A 427 24.08 -111.28 -15.89
C LEU A 427 23.32 -110.72 -17.10
N GLN A 428 22.55 -111.56 -17.79
CA GLN A 428 21.73 -111.13 -18.93
C GLN A 428 20.60 -110.18 -18.50
N THR A 429 19.86 -110.51 -17.43
CA THR A 429 18.84 -109.61 -16.87
C THR A 429 19.44 -108.28 -16.39
N ILE A 430 20.64 -108.28 -15.81
CA ILE A 430 21.34 -107.06 -15.40
C ILE A 430 21.74 -106.21 -16.62
N ARG A 431 22.18 -106.82 -17.74
CA ARG A 431 22.49 -106.09 -18.99
C ARG A 431 21.24 -105.45 -19.59
N GLU A 432 20.13 -106.17 -19.63
CA GLU A 432 18.84 -105.66 -20.14
C GLU A 432 18.32 -104.49 -19.29
N GLN A 433 18.42 -104.59 -17.97
CA GLN A 433 18.11 -103.49 -17.06
C GLN A 433 19.05 -102.29 -17.21
N LEU A 434 20.34 -102.52 -17.46
CA LEU A 434 21.32 -101.46 -17.72
C LEU A 434 21.01 -100.72 -19.02
N GLN A 435 20.75 -101.43 -20.13
CA GLN A 435 20.37 -100.82 -21.40
C GLN A 435 19.09 -99.99 -21.28
N ALA A 436 18.05 -100.51 -20.61
CA ALA A 436 16.82 -99.75 -20.37
C ALA A 436 17.07 -98.47 -19.55
N ARG A 437 17.99 -98.49 -18.57
CA ARG A 437 18.38 -97.28 -17.81
C ARG A 437 19.24 -96.31 -18.63
N GLU A 438 20.11 -96.79 -19.51
CA GLU A 438 20.84 -95.92 -20.44
C GLU A 438 19.89 -95.22 -21.43
N GLU A 439 18.85 -95.91 -21.91
CA GLU A 439 17.82 -95.32 -22.78
C GLU A 439 16.95 -94.30 -22.03
N GLU A 440 16.53 -94.60 -20.80
CA GLU A 440 15.87 -93.61 -19.92
C GLU A 440 16.74 -92.37 -19.68
N LEU A 441 18.06 -92.53 -19.49
CA LEU A 441 18.97 -91.42 -19.26
C LEU A 441 19.12 -90.55 -20.50
N LYS A 442 19.33 -91.15 -21.69
CA LYS A 442 19.38 -90.42 -22.97
C LYS A 442 18.10 -89.61 -23.21
N GLN A 443 16.92 -90.21 -22.99
CA GLN A 443 15.64 -89.51 -23.11
C GLN A 443 15.51 -88.34 -22.10
N ARG A 444 16.02 -88.48 -20.87
CA ARG A 444 16.04 -87.38 -19.89
C ARG A 444 17.03 -86.27 -20.29
N GLU A 445 18.18 -86.61 -20.86
CA GLU A 445 19.16 -85.63 -21.38
C GLU A 445 18.60 -84.84 -22.57
N GLU A 446 17.89 -85.51 -23.48
CA GLU A 446 17.15 -84.88 -24.59
C GLU A 446 16.04 -83.94 -24.08
N GLN A 447 15.28 -84.34 -23.06
CA GLN A 447 14.28 -83.49 -22.42
C GLN A 447 14.91 -82.27 -21.72
N ILE A 448 15.99 -82.48 -20.96
CA ILE A 448 16.71 -81.41 -20.25
C ILE A 448 17.30 -80.40 -21.25
N THR A 449 17.93 -80.87 -22.34
CA THR A 449 18.49 -79.97 -23.36
C THR A 449 17.40 -79.22 -24.13
N THR A 450 16.27 -79.86 -24.40
CA THR A 450 15.07 -79.20 -24.99
C THR A 450 14.56 -78.08 -24.08
N CYS A 451 14.25 -78.37 -22.81
CA CYS A 451 13.75 -77.35 -21.88
C CYS A 451 14.79 -76.25 -21.58
N GLN A 452 16.10 -76.57 -21.60
CA GLN A 452 17.14 -75.53 -21.53
C GLN A 452 17.13 -74.61 -22.76
N SER A 453 16.78 -75.10 -23.96
CA SER A 453 16.65 -74.27 -25.17
C SER A 453 15.41 -73.37 -25.12
N GLU A 454 14.29 -73.89 -24.59
CA GLU A 454 13.05 -73.13 -24.39
C GLU A 454 13.24 -72.02 -23.35
N LEU A 455 13.85 -72.34 -22.21
CA LEU A 455 14.17 -71.35 -21.16
C LEU A 455 15.14 -70.27 -21.63
N LYS A 456 16.08 -70.59 -22.53
CA LYS A 456 16.93 -69.58 -23.21
C LYS A 456 16.08 -68.70 -24.13
N SER A 457 15.25 -69.30 -24.98
CA SER A 457 14.34 -68.58 -25.90
C SER A 457 13.40 -67.61 -25.16
N GLU A 458 12.79 -68.04 -24.04
CA GLU A 458 11.94 -67.15 -23.23
C GLU A 458 12.74 -66.07 -22.49
N ARG A 459 13.94 -66.39 -21.97
CA ARG A 459 14.85 -65.38 -21.40
C ARG A 459 15.24 -64.31 -22.43
N ASP A 460 15.50 -64.73 -23.66
CA ASP A 460 15.87 -63.82 -24.75
C ASP A 460 14.67 -62.96 -25.18
N LYS A 461 13.46 -63.52 -25.28
CA LYS A 461 12.22 -62.75 -25.51
C LYS A 461 11.98 -61.72 -24.40
N LEU A 462 12.06 -62.14 -23.13
CA LEU A 462 11.82 -61.26 -21.97
C LEU A 462 12.88 -60.16 -21.86
N THR A 463 14.15 -60.45 -22.15
CA THR A 463 15.20 -59.42 -22.16
C THR A 463 15.03 -58.42 -23.30
N HIS A 464 14.61 -58.85 -24.50
CA HIS A 464 14.24 -57.93 -25.59
C HIS A 464 13.02 -57.06 -25.23
N GLN A 465 11.99 -57.64 -24.61
CA GLN A 465 10.82 -56.87 -24.13
C GLN A 465 11.23 -55.83 -23.07
N LEU A 466 12.04 -56.22 -22.08
CA LEU A 466 12.57 -55.31 -21.07
C LEU A 466 13.44 -54.19 -21.68
N HIS A 467 14.23 -54.49 -22.71
CA HIS A 467 15.03 -53.49 -23.41
C HIS A 467 14.15 -52.50 -24.19
N SER A 468 13.14 -53.00 -24.91
CA SER A 468 12.15 -52.16 -25.62
C SER A 468 11.38 -51.25 -24.67
N VAL A 469 10.91 -51.77 -23.53
CA VAL A 469 10.18 -50.97 -22.52
C VAL A 469 11.10 -49.93 -21.86
N ARG A 470 12.36 -50.29 -21.56
CA ARG A 470 13.36 -49.32 -21.07
C ARG A 470 13.63 -48.21 -22.08
N GLN A 471 13.78 -48.53 -23.37
CA GLN A 471 13.96 -47.51 -24.40
C GLN A 471 12.74 -46.58 -24.49
N GLN A 472 11.52 -47.12 -24.53
CA GLN A 472 10.29 -46.31 -24.53
C GLN A 472 10.15 -45.39 -23.30
N HIS A 473 10.68 -45.80 -22.15
CA HIS A 473 10.76 -44.94 -20.97
C HIS A 473 11.86 -43.87 -21.07
N ALA A 474 13.06 -44.21 -21.58
CA ALA A 474 14.14 -43.23 -21.82
C ALA A 474 13.70 -42.15 -22.82
N ASP A 475 13.19 -42.56 -23.98
CA ASP A 475 12.52 -41.74 -25.00
C ASP A 475 11.45 -40.78 -24.41
N LYS A 476 10.73 -41.23 -23.37
CA LYS A 476 9.68 -40.42 -22.72
C LYS A 476 10.27 -39.43 -21.71
N VAL A 477 11.33 -39.82 -21.01
CA VAL A 477 12.07 -38.92 -20.10
C VAL A 477 12.73 -37.80 -20.90
N GLU A 478 13.46 -38.11 -21.97
CA GLU A 478 14.13 -37.12 -22.84
C GLU A 478 13.13 -36.09 -23.40
N ARG A 479 11.95 -36.54 -23.87
CA ARG A 479 10.88 -35.64 -24.35
C ARG A 479 10.30 -34.74 -23.25
N LEU A 480 10.22 -35.23 -22.01
CA LEU A 480 9.74 -34.44 -20.88
C LEU A 480 10.81 -33.46 -20.38
N GLU A 481 12.08 -33.84 -20.37
CA GLU A 481 13.22 -32.97 -20.03
C GLU A 481 13.37 -31.84 -21.06
N ALA A 482 13.21 -32.14 -22.35
CA ALA A 482 13.14 -31.14 -23.41
C ALA A 482 11.93 -30.20 -23.25
N GLN A 483 10.76 -30.72 -22.84
CA GLN A 483 9.57 -29.90 -22.57
C GLN A 483 9.76 -28.99 -21.35
N VAL A 484 10.38 -29.49 -20.28
CA VAL A 484 10.72 -28.68 -19.09
C VAL A 484 11.70 -27.57 -19.48
N SER A 485 12.78 -27.91 -20.18
CA SER A 485 13.79 -26.95 -20.66
C SER A 485 13.16 -25.83 -21.53
N ALA A 486 12.24 -26.20 -22.42
CA ALA A 486 11.49 -25.24 -23.23
C ALA A 486 10.61 -24.31 -22.37
N LEU A 487 9.88 -24.85 -21.39
CA LEU A 487 9.04 -24.06 -20.48
C LEU A 487 9.87 -23.16 -19.54
N GLU A 488 11.06 -23.60 -19.13
CA GLU A 488 11.98 -22.79 -18.32
C GLU A 488 12.59 -21.64 -19.13
N SER A 489 13.03 -21.89 -20.37
CA SER A 489 13.51 -20.83 -21.25
C SER A 489 12.41 -19.80 -21.58
N ALA A 490 11.17 -20.24 -21.81
CA ALA A 490 10.03 -19.34 -22.01
C ALA A 490 9.75 -18.49 -20.75
N ARG A 491 9.80 -19.09 -19.56
CA ARG A 491 9.63 -18.37 -18.29
C ARG A 491 10.71 -17.32 -18.05
N GLU A 492 11.97 -17.57 -18.40
CA GLU A 492 13.02 -16.56 -18.24
C GLU A 492 12.90 -15.44 -19.29
N ILE A 493 12.39 -15.73 -20.49
CA ILE A 493 12.02 -14.70 -21.48
C ILE A 493 10.87 -13.83 -20.95
N ASP A 494 9.80 -14.42 -20.45
CA ASP A 494 8.68 -13.68 -19.85
C ASP A 494 9.13 -12.85 -18.63
N ARG A 495 9.98 -13.43 -17.78
CA ARG A 495 10.55 -12.77 -16.59
C ARG A 495 11.46 -11.60 -16.96
N THR A 496 12.35 -11.76 -17.94
CA THR A 496 13.24 -10.67 -18.38
C THR A 496 12.47 -9.56 -19.11
N SER A 497 11.44 -9.91 -19.89
CA SER A 497 10.49 -8.96 -20.47
C SER A 497 9.73 -8.17 -19.39
N ALA A 498 9.17 -8.85 -18.39
CA ALA A 498 8.49 -8.20 -17.26
C ALA A 498 9.44 -7.30 -16.45
N GLN A 499 10.67 -7.76 -16.17
CA GLN A 499 11.68 -6.96 -15.48
C GLN A 499 12.08 -5.71 -16.28
N HIS A 500 12.16 -5.81 -17.61
CA HIS A 500 12.44 -4.66 -18.48
C HIS A 500 11.29 -3.64 -18.42
N ASN A 501 10.04 -4.10 -18.51
CA ASN A 501 8.85 -3.23 -18.41
C ASN A 501 8.75 -2.55 -17.04
N ILE A 502 9.05 -3.26 -15.94
CA ILE A 502 9.15 -2.67 -14.59
C ILE A 502 10.21 -1.58 -14.57
N SER A 503 11.41 -1.86 -15.11
CA SER A 503 12.53 -0.88 -15.13
C SER A 503 12.19 0.38 -15.96
N GLN A 504 11.46 0.22 -17.07
CA GLN A 504 10.94 1.35 -17.85
C GLN A 504 9.94 2.18 -17.04
N LEU A 505 8.96 1.54 -16.40
CA LEU A 505 7.94 2.22 -15.59
C LEU A 505 8.56 2.91 -14.35
N GLU A 506 9.60 2.34 -13.75
CA GLU A 506 10.38 2.98 -12.68
C GLU A 506 11.10 4.24 -13.19
N GLN A 507 11.69 4.19 -14.39
CA GLN A 507 12.32 5.35 -15.02
C GLN A 507 11.31 6.45 -15.39
N GLU A 508 10.16 6.09 -15.94
CA GLU A 508 9.07 7.04 -16.24
C GLU A 508 8.55 7.69 -14.95
N ASN A 509 8.27 6.91 -13.91
CA ASN A 509 7.85 7.43 -12.60
C ASN A 509 8.90 8.36 -11.98
N ALA A 510 10.19 8.05 -12.10
CA ALA A 510 11.26 8.94 -11.64
C ALA A 510 11.23 10.30 -12.38
N SER A 511 11.07 10.29 -13.71
CA SER A 511 10.98 11.52 -14.51
C SER A 511 9.71 12.34 -14.20
N LEU A 512 8.59 11.68 -13.91
CA LEU A 512 7.35 12.34 -13.48
C LEU A 512 7.49 12.93 -12.07
N GLN A 513 8.18 12.25 -11.15
CA GLN A 513 8.48 12.80 -9.83
C GLN A 513 9.43 14.00 -9.89
N GLU A 514 10.43 13.99 -10.77
CA GLU A 514 11.31 15.14 -11.02
C GLU A 514 10.51 16.33 -11.58
N ARG A 515 9.71 16.10 -12.63
CA ARG A 515 8.84 17.12 -13.21
C ARG A 515 7.80 17.68 -12.21
N ASN A 516 7.27 16.85 -11.32
CA ASN A 516 6.37 17.29 -10.26
C ASN A 516 7.10 18.16 -9.22
N LYS A 517 8.33 17.82 -8.84
CA LYS A 517 9.16 18.68 -7.96
C LYS A 517 9.46 20.03 -8.62
N ASP A 518 9.80 20.04 -9.91
CA ASP A 518 9.99 21.29 -10.66
C ASP A 518 8.74 22.17 -10.63
N LEU A 519 7.57 21.59 -10.93
CA LEU A 519 6.28 22.27 -10.86
C LEU A 519 5.95 22.76 -9.44
N GLU A 520 6.23 21.98 -8.39
CA GLU A 520 6.10 22.44 -7.01
C GLU A 520 7.01 23.64 -6.69
N THR A 521 8.27 23.65 -7.15
CA THR A 521 9.14 24.81 -6.93
C THR A 521 8.74 26.03 -7.76
N ALA A 522 8.11 25.83 -8.92
CA ALA A 522 7.55 26.90 -9.72
C ALA A 522 6.29 27.49 -9.05
N LEU A 523 5.40 26.64 -8.53
CA LEU A 523 4.23 27.07 -7.75
C LEU A 523 4.65 27.86 -6.51
N LYS A 524 5.58 27.34 -5.69
CA LYS A 524 6.10 28.02 -4.49
C LYS A 524 6.74 29.38 -4.79
N LYS A 525 7.32 29.57 -5.98
CA LYS A 525 7.81 30.88 -6.45
C LYS A 525 6.65 31.82 -6.81
N LEU A 526 5.67 31.34 -7.58
CA LEU A 526 4.48 32.12 -7.96
C LEU A 526 3.62 32.51 -6.75
N GLU A 527 3.50 31.63 -5.75
CA GLU A 527 2.85 31.93 -4.46
C GLU A 527 3.59 33.04 -3.71
N ALA A 528 4.92 32.96 -3.61
CA ALA A 528 5.74 33.98 -2.96
C ALA A 528 5.73 35.32 -3.72
N ASP A 529 5.69 35.31 -5.05
CA ASP A 529 5.57 36.52 -5.87
C ASP A 529 4.16 37.11 -5.83
N GLN A 530 3.12 36.28 -5.72
CA GLN A 530 1.75 36.73 -5.46
C GLN A 530 1.64 37.39 -4.08
N GLU A 531 2.28 36.85 -3.04
CA GLU A 531 2.23 37.45 -1.70
C GLU A 531 2.94 38.80 -1.67
N LYS A 532 4.13 38.94 -2.28
CA LYS A 532 4.79 40.25 -2.49
C LYS A 532 3.87 41.25 -3.20
N MET A 533 3.13 40.81 -4.21
CA MET A 533 2.19 41.67 -4.94
C MET A 533 0.99 42.10 -4.07
N LYS A 534 0.55 41.27 -3.10
CA LYS A 534 -0.45 41.67 -2.08
C LYS A 534 0.16 42.65 -1.07
N GLU A 535 1.38 42.40 -0.60
CA GLU A 535 2.10 43.30 0.31
C GLU A 535 2.29 44.67 -0.34
N GLU A 536 2.80 44.71 -1.59
CA GLU A 536 2.91 45.93 -2.40
C GLU A 536 1.55 46.61 -2.57
N LEU A 537 0.48 45.87 -2.91
CA LEU A 537 -0.86 46.45 -3.04
C LEU A 537 -1.33 47.07 -1.72
N SER A 538 -1.19 46.36 -0.59
CA SER A 538 -1.58 46.89 0.73
C SER A 538 -0.75 48.10 1.17
N SER A 539 0.52 48.18 0.75
CA SER A 539 1.37 49.36 0.96
C SER A 539 0.91 50.55 0.11
N ARG A 540 0.43 50.32 -1.12
CA ARG A 540 -0.14 51.36 -1.97
C ARG A 540 -1.53 51.78 -1.49
N GLU A 541 -2.33 50.87 -0.96
CA GLU A 541 -3.64 51.17 -0.35
C GLU A 541 -3.49 52.01 0.92
N THR A 542 -2.57 51.65 1.81
CA THR A 542 -2.27 52.45 3.02
C THR A 542 -1.74 53.84 2.68
N VAL A 543 -0.77 53.96 1.75
CA VAL A 543 -0.32 55.26 1.23
C VAL A 543 -1.46 56.05 0.55
N SER A 544 -2.36 55.38 -0.17
CA SER A 544 -3.52 56.05 -0.79
C SER A 544 -4.53 56.55 0.26
N VAL A 545 -4.72 55.83 1.36
CA VAL A 545 -5.52 56.26 2.52
C VAL A 545 -4.85 57.43 3.26
N GLU A 546 -3.53 57.47 3.36
CA GLU A 546 -2.80 58.62 3.92
C GLU A 546 -2.89 59.86 3.02
N ILE A 547 -2.77 59.69 1.71
CA ILE A 547 -3.00 60.77 0.72
C ILE A 547 -4.45 61.26 0.82
N ALA A 548 -5.44 60.38 0.94
CA ALA A 548 -6.84 60.75 1.12
C ALA A 548 -7.06 61.58 2.41
N LYS A 549 -6.49 61.15 3.54
CA LYS A 549 -6.51 61.92 4.81
C LYS A 549 -5.83 63.28 4.68
N ALA A 550 -4.70 63.37 3.98
CA ALA A 550 -4.01 64.64 3.76
C ALA A 550 -4.81 65.59 2.84
N LEU A 551 -5.52 65.05 1.84
CA LEU A 551 -6.45 65.81 1.01
C LEU A 551 -7.69 66.26 1.78
N GLU A 552 -8.20 65.45 2.71
CA GLU A 552 -9.32 65.81 3.58
C GLU A 552 -8.95 66.86 4.63
N GLU A 553 -7.74 66.78 5.20
CA GLU A 553 -7.20 67.79 6.12
C GLU A 553 -6.88 69.11 5.40
N THR A 554 -6.27 69.09 4.21
CA THR A 554 -6.07 70.31 3.41
C THR A 554 -7.40 70.90 2.90
N ARG A 555 -8.41 70.06 2.64
CA ARG A 555 -9.78 70.53 2.40
C ARG A 555 -10.36 71.20 3.65
N ARG A 556 -10.22 70.61 4.84
CA ARG A 556 -10.68 71.21 6.10
C ARG A 556 -10.01 72.56 6.35
N GLN A 557 -8.68 72.64 6.23
CA GLN A 557 -7.94 73.89 6.36
C GLN A 557 -8.39 74.95 5.35
N LYS A 558 -8.75 74.55 4.13
CA LYS A 558 -9.38 75.45 3.15
C LYS A 558 -10.77 75.91 3.59
N GLU A 559 -11.61 75.02 4.12
CA GLU A 559 -12.94 75.38 4.63
C GLU A 559 -12.85 76.31 5.86
N ASP A 560 -11.93 76.06 6.78
CA ASP A 560 -11.61 76.94 7.92
C ASP A 560 -11.08 78.32 7.45
N LEU A 561 -10.22 78.37 6.43
CA LEU A 561 -9.76 79.62 5.82
C LEU A 561 -10.88 80.35 5.06
N GLN A 562 -11.80 79.64 4.41
CA GLN A 562 -12.98 80.24 3.79
C GLN A 562 -13.94 80.82 4.85
N GLN A 563 -14.07 80.19 6.02
CA GLN A 563 -14.81 80.75 7.15
C GLN A 563 -14.12 82.01 7.69
N GLN A 564 -12.80 82.00 7.91
CA GLN A 564 -12.05 83.19 8.32
C GLN A 564 -12.20 84.36 7.32
N VAL A 565 -12.22 84.07 6.01
CA VAL A 565 -12.49 85.09 4.98
C VAL A 565 -13.94 85.60 5.06
N ALA A 566 -14.92 84.73 5.33
CA ALA A 566 -16.32 85.14 5.53
C ALA A 566 -16.49 86.01 6.79
N ASP A 567 -15.84 85.66 7.90
CA ASP A 567 -15.85 86.42 9.15
C ASP A 567 -15.17 87.78 8.96
N LEU A 568 -14.05 87.84 8.25
CA LEU A 568 -13.38 89.09 7.88
C LEU A 568 -14.21 89.94 6.92
N MET A 569 -14.94 89.34 5.96
CA MET A 569 -15.89 90.09 5.13
C MET A 569 -17.04 90.66 5.97
N SER A 570 -17.55 89.91 6.95
CA SER A 570 -18.57 90.40 7.89
C SER A 570 -18.05 91.55 8.75
N ALA A 571 -16.82 91.45 9.26
CA ALA A 571 -16.17 92.55 9.98
C ALA A 571 -15.92 93.77 9.08
N ILE A 572 -15.61 93.58 7.79
CA ILE A 572 -15.45 94.68 6.83
C ILE A 572 -16.79 95.34 6.52
N THR A 573 -17.89 94.60 6.34
CA THR A 573 -19.22 95.20 6.11
C THR A 573 -19.74 95.92 7.35
N GLN A 574 -19.54 95.36 8.55
CA GLN A 574 -19.85 96.04 9.81
C GLN A 574 -19.02 97.32 9.98
N ASN A 575 -17.69 97.26 9.83
CA ASN A 575 -16.83 98.46 9.87
C ASN A 575 -17.24 99.49 8.81
N THR A 576 -17.73 99.06 7.64
CA THR A 576 -18.23 99.97 6.59
C THR A 576 -19.53 100.66 7.03
N GLN A 577 -20.43 99.95 7.71
CA GLN A 577 -21.66 100.51 8.29
C GLN A 577 -21.36 101.47 9.45
N GLU A 578 -20.44 101.11 10.34
CA GLU A 578 -19.95 102.00 11.41
C GLU A 578 -19.28 103.25 10.82
N MET A 579 -18.51 103.11 9.73
CA MET A 579 -17.93 104.25 9.01
C MET A 579 -18.95 105.10 8.23
N SER A 580 -20.10 104.57 7.80
CA SER A 580 -21.19 105.40 7.28
C SER A 580 -21.91 106.15 8.39
N LEU A 581 -22.19 105.51 9.53
CA LEU A 581 -22.78 106.17 10.71
C LEU A 581 -21.84 107.28 11.22
N LYS A 582 -20.53 107.03 11.27
CA LYS A 582 -19.52 108.06 11.61
C LYS A 582 -19.49 109.23 10.64
N LYS A 583 -19.76 109.01 9.34
CA LYS A 583 -19.88 110.09 8.35
C LYS A 583 -21.17 110.90 8.52
N GLU A 584 -22.27 110.26 8.89
CA GLU A 584 -23.53 110.94 9.20
C GLU A 584 -23.42 111.77 10.51
N GLU A 585 -22.75 111.24 11.54
CA GLU A 585 -22.38 112.01 12.73
C GLU A 585 -21.49 113.21 12.39
N LEU A 586 -20.50 113.04 11.50
CA LEU A 586 -19.60 114.11 11.08
C LEU A 586 -20.35 115.21 10.28
N ALA A 587 -21.16 114.82 9.30
CA ALA A 587 -21.96 115.76 8.50
C ALA A 587 -22.92 116.59 9.37
N ARG A 588 -23.51 115.97 10.41
CA ARG A 588 -24.32 116.69 11.39
C ARG A 588 -23.51 117.65 12.26
N LYS A 589 -22.24 117.35 12.54
CA LYS A 589 -21.31 118.27 13.21
C LYS A 589 -20.85 119.41 12.31
N ASP A 590 -20.70 119.16 11.01
CA ASP A 590 -20.44 120.21 10.02
C ASP A 590 -21.64 121.16 9.85
N GLU A 591 -22.89 120.66 9.93
CA GLU A 591 -24.09 121.51 10.00
C GLU A 591 -24.15 122.36 11.29
N GLU A 592 -23.86 121.80 12.47
CA GLU A 592 -23.74 122.58 13.72
C GLU A 592 -22.66 123.66 13.59
N ALA A 593 -21.51 123.34 12.99
CA ALA A 593 -20.42 124.29 12.77
C ALA A 593 -20.79 125.39 11.75
N ALA A 594 -21.58 125.07 10.72
CA ALA A 594 -22.09 126.04 9.77
C ALA A 594 -23.07 127.03 10.40
N LEU A 595 -23.95 126.55 11.29
CA LEU A 595 -24.87 127.41 12.08
C LEU A 595 -24.10 128.33 13.02
N LEU A 596 -23.15 127.80 13.80
CA LEU A 596 -22.27 128.59 14.68
C LEU A 596 -21.44 129.63 13.91
N LYS A 597 -21.06 129.33 12.67
CA LYS A 597 -20.39 130.29 11.79
C LYS A 597 -21.35 131.40 11.30
N GLY A 598 -22.60 131.07 10.98
CA GLY A 598 -23.63 132.05 10.66
C GLY A 598 -23.90 133.02 11.82
N ASP A 599 -23.96 132.52 13.05
CA ASP A 599 -24.07 133.34 14.26
C ASP A 599 -22.83 134.23 14.47
N TYR A 600 -21.63 133.71 14.22
CA TYR A 600 -20.39 134.49 14.27
C TYR A 600 -20.37 135.62 13.23
N ASP A 601 -20.71 135.32 11.97
CA ASP A 601 -20.73 136.31 10.89
C ASP A 601 -21.81 137.41 11.17
N ALA A 602 -22.94 137.04 11.80
CA ALA A 602 -23.94 138.00 12.28
C ALA A 602 -23.44 138.90 13.43
N VAL A 603 -22.57 138.40 14.31
CA VAL A 603 -21.88 139.20 15.33
C VAL A 603 -20.84 140.13 14.70
N VAL A 604 -20.09 139.67 13.70
CA VAL A 604 -19.12 140.51 12.95
C VAL A 604 -19.82 141.67 12.23
N LEU A 605 -20.97 141.42 11.57
CA LEU A 605 -21.80 142.47 10.98
C LEU A 605 -22.24 143.52 12.01
N LYS A 606 -22.65 143.09 13.20
CA LYS A 606 -22.99 143.98 14.33
C LYS A 606 -21.79 144.81 14.79
N MET A 607 -20.58 144.24 14.80
CA MET A 607 -19.35 144.94 15.17
C MET A 607 -18.97 145.99 14.13
N GLN A 608 -19.07 145.68 12.83
CA GLN A 608 -18.82 146.64 11.75
C GLN A 608 -19.78 147.82 11.78
N GLN A 609 -21.06 147.59 12.11
CA GLN A 609 -22.04 148.66 12.24
C GLN A 609 -21.71 149.61 13.40
N LEU A 610 -21.28 149.09 14.55
CA LEU A 610 -20.80 149.90 15.68
C LEU A 610 -19.49 150.66 15.38
N GLN A 611 -18.62 150.14 14.51
CA GLN A 611 -17.44 150.88 14.03
C GLN A 611 -17.82 152.06 13.12
N SER A 612 -18.84 151.89 12.26
CA SER A 612 -19.37 152.98 11.44
C SER A 612 -19.87 154.14 12.29
N ASP A 613 -20.66 153.86 13.33
CA ASP A 613 -21.18 154.90 14.23
C ASP A 613 -20.05 155.67 14.93
N LEU A 614 -18.99 154.96 15.37
CA LEU A 614 -17.83 155.56 16.04
C LEU A 614 -17.06 156.59 15.19
N GLU A 615 -16.93 156.37 13.88
CA GLU A 615 -16.30 157.35 12.97
C GLU A 615 -17.18 158.60 12.77
N THR A 616 -18.51 158.48 12.82
CA THR A 616 -19.40 159.66 12.73
C THR A 616 -19.28 160.59 13.95
N TYR A 617 -18.95 160.05 15.13
CA TYR A 617 -18.66 160.86 16.31
C TYR A 617 -17.31 161.59 16.20
N LYS A 618 -16.27 160.95 15.64
CA LYS A 618 -14.96 161.59 15.42
C LYS A 618 -15.03 162.77 14.45
N THR A 619 -15.70 162.61 13.31
CA THR A 619 -15.83 163.69 12.31
C THR A 619 -16.59 164.89 12.85
N ARG A 620 -17.53 164.68 13.79
CA ARG A 620 -18.26 165.75 14.47
C ARG A 620 -17.45 166.48 15.54
N ALA A 621 -16.44 165.84 16.14
CA ALA A 621 -15.53 166.47 17.10
C ALA A 621 -14.55 167.43 16.39
N ALA A 622 -13.92 166.99 15.30
CA ALA A 622 -12.94 167.78 14.56
C ALA A 622 -13.50 169.14 14.05
N GLN A 623 -14.77 169.15 13.61
CA GLN A 623 -15.45 170.38 13.17
C GLN A 623 -15.68 171.40 14.30
N SER A 624 -15.66 170.97 15.57
CA SER A 624 -15.71 171.89 16.72
C SER A 624 -14.35 172.54 16.97
N GLU A 625 -13.26 171.80 16.74
CA GLU A 625 -11.88 172.21 17.02
C GLU A 625 -11.39 173.25 16.00
N GLU A 626 -11.64 173.03 14.71
CA GLU A 626 -11.34 173.98 13.61
C GLU A 626 -12.04 175.34 13.81
N SER A 627 -13.22 175.35 14.44
CA SER A 627 -13.95 176.59 14.75
C SER A 627 -13.29 177.44 15.85
N ALA A 628 -12.63 176.79 16.82
CA ALA A 628 -11.96 177.45 17.93
C ALA A 628 -10.62 178.07 17.50
N GLU A 629 -9.83 177.35 16.70
CA GLU A 629 -8.56 177.88 16.16
C GLU A 629 -8.71 179.16 15.34
N LYS A 630 -9.89 179.39 14.76
CA LYS A 630 -10.16 180.58 13.96
C LYS A 630 -10.33 181.82 14.85
N HIS A 631 -11.04 181.70 15.98
CA HIS A 631 -11.12 182.76 16.99
C HIS A 631 -9.76 183.07 17.64
N VAL A 632 -8.86 182.09 17.80
CA VAL A 632 -7.51 182.33 18.33
C VAL A 632 -6.66 183.18 17.37
N ARG A 633 -6.79 182.95 16.05
CA ARG A 633 -6.09 183.72 15.01
C ARG A 633 -6.51 185.19 14.98
N ASP A 634 -7.82 185.46 14.98
CA ASP A 634 -8.34 186.83 14.92
C ASP A 634 -7.90 187.70 16.13
N VAL A 635 -7.66 187.08 17.29
CA VAL A 635 -7.15 187.74 18.51
C VAL A 635 -5.63 187.98 18.46
N THR A 636 -4.86 187.14 17.76
CA THR A 636 -3.39 187.32 17.66
C THR A 636 -3.00 188.48 16.77
N GLU A 637 -3.74 188.75 15.69
CA GLU A 637 -3.46 189.91 14.82
C GLU A 637 -3.74 191.25 15.53
N GLN A 638 -4.83 191.35 16.30
CA GLN A 638 -5.15 192.56 17.09
C GLN A 638 -4.11 192.84 18.20
N LEU A 639 -3.52 191.79 18.78
CA LEU A 639 -2.39 191.92 19.72
C LEU A 639 -1.08 192.36 19.05
N GLN A 640 -0.96 192.23 17.73
CA GLN A 640 0.21 192.68 16.98
C GLN A 640 0.12 194.17 16.62
N GLU A 641 -1.05 194.67 16.23
CA GLU A 641 -1.26 196.11 15.98
C GLU A 641 -1.06 196.97 17.25
N GLN A 642 -1.51 196.49 18.42
CA GLN A 642 -1.24 197.20 19.69
C GLN A 642 0.25 197.24 20.07
N ARG A 643 1.09 196.39 19.46
CA ARG A 643 2.51 196.25 19.81
C ARG A 643 3.40 197.29 19.13
N GLU A 644 3.03 197.79 17.96
CA GLU A 644 3.78 198.84 17.26
C GLU A 644 3.43 200.25 17.77
N ALA A 645 2.18 200.47 18.18
CA ALA A 645 1.75 201.75 18.76
C ALA A 645 2.46 202.09 20.09
N LEU A 646 2.77 201.08 20.91
CA LEU A 646 3.37 201.29 22.24
C LEU A 646 4.79 201.87 22.15
N LEU A 647 5.57 201.49 21.13
CA LEU A 647 6.93 202.00 20.90
C LEU A 647 7.01 203.49 20.55
N ALA A 648 5.89 204.12 20.17
CA ALA A 648 5.84 205.54 19.82
C ALA A 648 5.58 206.46 21.04
N SER A 649 4.85 205.95 22.05
CA SER A 649 4.35 206.79 23.15
C SER A 649 5.33 206.90 24.34
N GLU A 650 6.23 205.94 24.54
CA GLU A 650 7.21 205.96 25.64
C GLU A 650 8.45 206.83 25.38
N SER A 651 8.38 207.75 24.40
CA SER A 651 9.25 208.93 24.37
C SER A 651 8.95 209.93 25.50
N GLN A 652 7.85 209.72 26.22
CA GLN A 652 7.59 210.21 27.58
C GLN A 652 7.31 208.96 28.44
N VAL A 653 8.18 208.47 29.33
CA VAL A 653 8.98 209.12 30.39
C VAL A 653 8.10 209.86 31.41
N SER A 654 8.31 209.54 32.70
CA SER A 654 7.83 210.25 33.89
C SER A 654 6.40 209.99 34.41
N SER A 655 5.89 208.76 34.33
CA SER A 655 4.87 208.26 35.26
C SER A 655 5.05 206.75 35.56
N LEU A 656 6.27 206.33 35.91
CA LEU A 656 6.65 206.10 37.31
C LEU A 656 5.94 204.89 37.96
N GLN A 657 6.53 203.70 37.82
CA GLN A 657 7.26 203.06 38.93
C GLN A 657 8.09 201.87 38.42
N ASP A 658 9.40 202.05 38.31
CA ASP A 658 10.38 201.00 37.99
C ASP A 658 10.69 200.11 39.21
N GLU A 659 9.63 199.59 39.86
CA GLU A 659 9.72 198.91 41.16
C GLU A 659 8.90 197.60 41.19
N VAL A 660 9.53 196.51 41.66
CA VAL A 660 8.90 195.29 42.21
C VAL A 660 8.02 194.48 41.20
N SER A 661 8.44 193.33 40.65
CA SER A 661 9.64 192.51 40.90
C SER A 661 10.03 191.67 39.68
N THR A 662 11.30 191.76 39.26
CA THR A 662 11.87 191.00 38.12
C THR A 662 12.73 189.82 38.59
N LEU A 663 12.11 188.94 39.38
CA LEU A 663 12.69 187.72 39.99
C LEU A 663 11.75 186.52 39.71
N HIS A 664 12.20 185.29 39.48
CA HIS A 664 13.54 184.76 39.19
C HIS A 664 13.41 183.43 38.40
N GLU A 665 14.43 183.05 37.64
CA GLU A 665 14.69 181.66 37.22
C GLU A 665 13.56 180.86 36.53
N ARG A 666 13.02 181.44 35.45
CA ARG A 666 12.97 180.77 34.13
C ARG A 666 12.14 179.45 34.01
N LEU A 667 10.81 179.46 33.95
CA LEU A 667 9.81 180.21 34.73
C LEU A 667 8.42 179.54 34.53
N HIS A 668 8.14 178.46 35.27
CA HIS A 668 6.80 177.82 35.40
C HIS A 668 6.25 177.11 34.13
N GLY A 669 5.20 176.28 34.19
CA GLY A 669 4.58 175.61 35.35
C GLY A 669 3.03 175.55 35.33
N THR A 670 2.45 174.41 35.75
CA THR A 670 0.99 174.17 36.04
C THR A 670 0.04 174.32 34.83
N HIS A 671 -1.10 173.63 34.66
CA HIS A 671 -1.90 172.59 35.35
C HIS A 671 -2.43 171.66 34.22
N GLU A 672 -2.81 170.38 34.32
CA GLU A 672 -2.71 169.27 35.30
C GLU A 672 -3.13 167.97 34.52
N HIS A 673 -3.19 166.72 34.99
CA HIS A 673 -2.93 166.04 36.28
C HIS A 673 -2.53 164.59 35.95
N ASN A 674 -1.31 164.12 36.26
CA ASN A 674 -0.93 162.71 36.01
C ASN A 674 0.37 162.25 36.71
N GLY A 675 0.34 161.03 37.27
CA GLY A 675 1.51 160.18 37.57
C GLY A 675 2.25 160.37 38.91
N GLU A 676 2.39 159.26 39.67
CA GLU A 676 3.52 158.88 40.56
C GLU A 676 3.50 157.32 40.69
N VAL A 677 4.59 156.54 40.60
CA VAL A 677 5.87 156.45 41.37
C VAL A 677 5.68 155.69 42.71
N ALA A 678 6.61 154.90 43.27
CA ALA A 678 7.69 153.99 42.79
C ALA A 678 8.31 153.28 44.05
N ALA A 679 9.34 152.43 43.86
CA ALA A 679 10.26 151.89 44.90
C ALA A 679 9.67 150.95 45.99
N GLY A 680 10.54 150.18 46.68
CA GLY A 680 10.11 149.32 47.81
C GLY A 680 10.89 148.01 48.05
N ASP A 681 12.22 148.06 48.05
CA ASP A 681 13.15 146.91 48.12
C ASP A 681 12.98 145.85 49.25
N ILE A 682 13.15 144.58 48.85
CA ILE A 682 14.08 143.57 49.45
C ILE A 682 13.92 143.13 50.94
N ALA A 683 13.60 141.84 51.09
CA ALA A 683 14.10 140.91 52.13
C ALA A 683 13.86 141.17 53.64
N LEU A 684 12.64 141.55 54.07
CA LEU A 684 12.26 141.49 55.51
C LEU A 684 11.15 140.50 55.92
N LEU A 685 10.47 139.83 54.98
CA LEU A 685 9.59 138.69 55.31
C LEU A 685 10.30 137.31 55.32
N GLN A 686 11.65 137.32 55.34
CA GLN A 686 12.47 136.16 55.73
C GLN A 686 12.75 136.11 57.25
N LYS A 687 12.03 136.90 58.06
CA LYS A 687 12.17 136.93 59.53
C LYS A 687 10.94 136.43 60.30
N GLU A 688 9.90 135.97 59.60
CA GLU A 688 8.67 135.38 60.15
C GLU A 688 8.19 134.12 59.36
N ASN A 689 8.95 133.06 59.08
CA ASN A 689 10.26 132.59 59.54
C ASN A 689 10.51 132.72 61.05
N ARG A 690 9.63 132.11 61.86
CA ARG A 690 10.00 131.01 62.78
C ARG A 690 8.82 130.44 63.59
N GLU A 691 7.81 131.24 63.93
CA GLU A 691 6.77 130.81 64.89
C GLU A 691 5.73 129.84 64.30
N MET A 692 5.24 130.08 63.08
CA MET A 692 4.29 129.16 62.41
C MET A 692 4.94 127.81 62.07
N GLU A 693 6.24 127.78 61.79
CA GLU A 693 7.02 126.55 61.62
C GLU A 693 7.13 125.77 62.93
N GLN A 694 7.14 126.47 64.08
CA GLN A 694 7.15 125.86 65.41
C GLN A 694 5.79 125.22 65.77
N GLN A 695 4.66 125.81 65.38
CA GLN A 695 3.34 125.16 65.55
C GLN A 695 3.14 123.94 64.62
N ILE A 696 3.72 123.97 63.41
CA ILE A 696 3.69 122.82 62.50
C ILE A 696 4.58 121.67 63.01
N ALA A 697 5.66 121.97 63.75
CA ALA A 697 6.44 120.96 64.46
C ALA A 697 5.61 120.18 65.50
N GLU A 698 4.60 120.80 66.13
CA GLU A 698 3.70 120.12 67.05
C GLU A 698 2.69 119.21 66.33
N LYS A 699 2.13 119.63 65.18
CA LYS A 699 1.26 118.75 64.37
C LYS A 699 2.01 117.57 63.73
N ASN A 700 3.31 117.73 63.46
CA ASN A 700 4.19 116.62 63.08
C ASN A 700 4.41 115.59 64.22
N LYS A 701 4.11 115.94 65.47
CA LYS A 701 4.13 115.02 66.63
C LYS A 701 2.93 114.06 66.61
N THR A 702 1.74 114.56 66.25
CA THR A 702 0.51 113.76 66.07
C THR A 702 0.57 112.84 64.85
N ILE A 703 1.21 113.27 63.75
CA ILE A 703 1.43 112.42 62.57
C ILE A 703 2.31 111.20 62.91
N LYS A 704 3.33 111.36 63.76
CA LYS A 704 4.14 110.22 64.24
C LYS A 704 3.33 109.19 65.04
N GLN A 705 2.31 109.60 65.80
CA GLN A 705 1.41 108.67 66.50
C GLN A 705 0.52 107.87 65.53
N LEU A 706 0.10 108.47 64.40
CA LEU A 706 -0.61 107.75 63.35
C LEU A 706 0.31 106.79 62.56
N GLN A 707 1.55 107.18 62.31
CA GLN A 707 2.57 106.28 61.72
C GLN A 707 2.87 105.08 62.63
N GLN A 708 2.82 105.25 63.96
CA GLN A 708 2.99 104.15 64.92
C GLN A 708 1.80 103.17 64.89
N ARG A 709 0.54 103.64 64.83
CA ARG A 709 -0.64 102.77 64.64
C ARG A 709 -0.64 102.02 63.31
N MET A 710 -0.13 102.64 62.24
CA MET A 710 0.03 101.96 60.94
C MET A 710 1.10 100.86 60.96
N ALA A 711 2.13 100.99 61.81
CA ALA A 711 3.14 99.93 62.01
C ALA A 711 2.58 98.72 62.78
N GLU A 712 1.62 98.94 63.68
CA GLU A 712 0.94 97.88 64.43
C GLU A 712 -0.04 97.08 63.54
N LEU A 713 -0.86 97.77 62.73
CA LEU A 713 -1.72 97.12 61.73
C LEU A 713 -0.92 96.28 60.71
N LYS A 714 0.26 96.74 60.29
CA LYS A 714 1.17 95.96 59.44
C LYS A 714 1.67 94.66 60.10
N LYS A 715 1.72 94.60 61.44
CA LYS A 715 2.21 93.43 62.19
C LYS A 715 1.16 92.32 62.32
N THR A 716 -0.13 92.67 62.34
CA THR A 716 -1.23 91.70 62.43
C THR A 716 -1.55 91.07 61.08
N LEU A 717 -1.62 91.89 60.01
CA LEU A 717 -1.85 91.42 58.63
C LEU A 717 -0.73 90.49 58.10
N GLN A 718 0.45 90.50 58.72
CA GLN A 718 1.58 89.63 58.36
C GLN A 718 1.53 88.23 59.02
N LYS A 719 0.42 87.86 59.69
CA LYS A 719 0.24 86.53 60.30
C LYS A 719 -0.74 85.59 59.57
N GLU A 720 -1.62 86.09 58.71
CA GLU A 720 -2.71 85.27 58.11
C GLU A 720 -2.52 84.93 56.63
N LEU A 721 -1.58 85.57 55.93
CA LEU A 721 -1.29 85.31 54.51
C LEU A 721 0.16 84.87 54.32
N ARG A 722 0.41 83.56 54.40
CA ARG A 722 1.72 82.93 54.16
C ARG A 722 1.71 82.06 52.90
N LEU A 723 2.38 82.57 51.86
CA LEU A 723 2.91 81.78 50.74
C LEU A 723 4.32 82.30 50.41
N LYS A 724 5.34 81.45 50.56
CA LYS A 724 6.61 81.40 49.79
C LYS A 724 7.46 80.18 50.24
N PRO A 725 8.38 79.69 49.38
CA PRO A 725 9.02 78.37 49.54
C PRO A 725 10.22 78.34 50.50
N ASP A 726 10.73 77.11 50.71
CA ASP A 726 11.80 76.69 51.64
C ASP A 726 13.18 77.34 51.45
N PRO A 727 14.09 77.07 52.42
CA PRO A 727 15.28 76.30 52.05
C PRO A 727 15.66 75.12 52.97
N GLU A 728 15.90 73.97 52.32
CA GLU A 728 17.01 73.01 52.52
C GLU A 728 17.06 71.97 53.68
N GLU A 729 17.65 70.82 53.29
CA GLU A 729 18.34 69.77 54.07
C GLU A 729 17.60 68.62 54.82
N LYS A 730 17.53 67.47 54.11
CA LYS A 730 18.00 66.10 54.51
C LYS A 730 17.07 65.08 55.21
N LEU A 731 17.39 63.81 54.88
CA LEU A 731 17.16 62.51 55.55
C LEU A 731 15.88 61.68 55.25
N ASN A 732 16.14 60.49 54.67
CA ASN A 732 15.31 59.27 54.57
C ASN A 732 15.21 58.55 55.95
N PRO A 733 14.57 57.35 56.14
CA PRO A 733 13.90 56.44 55.19
C PRO A 733 12.55 55.79 55.66
N ALA A 734 11.89 54.96 54.82
CA ALA A 734 11.40 53.60 55.14
C ALA A 734 10.39 53.00 54.09
N ASP A 735 10.55 51.72 53.75
CA ASP A 735 9.57 50.80 53.11
C ASP A 735 8.89 49.90 54.19
N PRO A 736 7.95 48.94 53.92
CA PRO A 736 7.08 48.62 52.75
C PRO A 736 5.58 48.72 53.21
N PRO A 737 4.56 47.84 52.93
CA PRO A 737 4.32 46.75 51.95
C PRO A 737 2.91 46.76 51.26
N ALA A 738 2.51 45.62 50.68
CA ALA A 738 1.17 45.27 50.14
C ALA A 738 0.42 44.28 51.09
N PRO A 739 -0.70 43.57 50.75
CA PRO A 739 -1.59 43.58 49.56
C PRO A 739 -3.13 43.55 49.89
N SER A 740 -4.04 43.42 48.90
CA SER A 740 -5.17 42.42 48.88
C SER A 740 -6.29 42.58 47.80
N LEU A 741 -6.70 41.44 47.23
CA LEU A 741 -8.07 40.96 46.89
C LEU A 741 -9.07 41.76 46.00
N THR A 742 -9.27 41.27 44.76
CA THR A 742 -10.55 40.79 44.15
C THR A 742 -10.20 40.27 42.74
N VAL A 743 -10.42 39.02 42.31
CA VAL A 743 -11.57 38.07 42.36
C VAL A 743 -12.73 38.43 41.43
N THR A 744 -12.65 37.92 40.19
CA THR A 744 -13.80 37.41 39.42
C THR A 744 -13.33 36.29 38.48
N ASN A 745 -14.25 35.38 38.14
CA ASN A 745 -13.98 34.18 37.35
C ASN A 745 -13.78 34.48 35.86
N ASN A 746 -13.05 33.61 35.15
CA ASN A 746 -13.67 32.65 34.24
C ASN A 746 -12.67 31.55 33.86
N ALA A 747 -13.11 30.29 33.96
CA ALA A 747 -12.40 29.14 33.39
C ALA A 747 -13.23 28.66 32.19
N ASP A 748 -12.60 28.46 31.04
CA ASP A 748 -13.27 28.07 29.80
C ASP A 748 -12.80 26.68 29.34
N LEU A 749 -13.63 26.00 28.56
CA LEU A 749 -13.61 24.55 28.38
C LEU A 749 -13.03 24.13 27.02
N ASN A 750 -11.87 23.47 27.03
CA ASN A 750 -11.57 22.38 26.09
C ASN A 750 -10.25 21.66 26.43
N ASP A 751 -10.35 20.48 27.05
CA ASP A 751 -9.49 19.36 26.63
C ASP A 751 -10.20 18.02 26.89
N SER A 752 -10.74 17.42 25.82
CA SER A 752 -11.54 16.20 25.85
C SER A 752 -11.00 15.17 24.85
N ARG A 753 -9.66 15.01 24.77
CA ARG A 753 -9.02 14.07 23.82
C ARG A 753 -7.91 13.16 24.37
N GLU A 754 -7.65 13.17 25.66
CA GLU A 754 -6.69 12.22 26.25
C GLU A 754 -7.34 10.84 26.46
N ILE A 755 -7.27 9.98 25.43
CA ILE A 755 -7.64 8.57 25.53
C ILE A 755 -6.65 7.89 26.48
N ASN A 756 -7.14 7.36 27.60
CA ASN A 756 -6.30 6.80 28.65
C ASN A 756 -5.56 5.53 28.16
N PHE A 757 -4.30 5.72 27.74
CA PHE A 757 -3.44 4.67 27.23
C PHE A 757 -3.09 3.61 28.28
N GLU A 758 -3.12 3.90 29.58
CA GLU A 758 -2.92 2.87 30.61
C GLU A 758 -4.07 1.87 30.62
N TYR A 759 -5.32 2.34 30.47
CA TYR A 759 -6.48 1.46 30.42
C TYR A 759 -6.46 0.56 29.19
N LEU A 760 -6.13 1.12 28.01
CA LEU A 760 -5.99 0.33 26.78
C LEU A 760 -4.83 -0.68 26.87
N LYS A 761 -3.68 -0.26 27.41
CA LYS A 761 -2.52 -1.13 27.67
C LYS A 761 -2.88 -2.27 28.63
N HIS A 762 -3.63 -1.99 29.70
CA HIS A 762 -4.05 -3.00 30.67
C HIS A 762 -5.07 -3.99 30.07
N VAL A 763 -6.03 -3.51 29.28
CA VAL A 763 -6.99 -4.37 28.55
C VAL A 763 -6.26 -5.29 27.56
N VAL A 764 -5.35 -4.75 26.73
CA VAL A 764 -4.61 -5.54 25.73
C VAL A 764 -3.69 -6.55 26.40
N LEU A 765 -2.92 -6.18 27.42
CA LEU A 765 -2.09 -7.13 28.18
C LEU A 765 -2.92 -8.24 28.84
N LYS A 766 -4.09 -7.90 29.40
CA LYS A 766 -4.99 -8.88 30.03
C LYS A 766 -5.64 -9.82 29.01
N PHE A 767 -5.93 -9.34 27.80
CA PHE A 767 -6.43 -10.16 26.69
C PHE A 767 -5.35 -11.09 26.14
N MET A 768 -4.10 -10.61 25.98
CA MET A 768 -2.98 -11.40 25.49
C MET A 768 -2.40 -12.38 26.52
N SER A 769 -2.61 -12.16 27.82
CA SER A 769 -2.12 -13.04 28.90
C SER A 769 -3.10 -14.14 29.29
N ALA A 770 -4.33 -14.12 28.80
CA ALA A 770 -5.35 -15.14 29.09
C ALA A 770 -5.10 -16.40 28.25
N ARG A 771 -4.89 -17.55 28.92
CA ARG A 771 -4.85 -18.85 28.24
C ARG A 771 -6.25 -19.22 27.74
N GLU A 772 -6.33 -19.80 26.54
CA GLU A 772 -7.59 -20.16 25.85
C GLU A 772 -8.54 -21.07 26.66
N ALA A 773 -8.05 -21.72 27.72
CA ALA A 773 -8.84 -22.56 28.61
C ALA A 773 -9.92 -21.78 29.40
N GLU A 774 -9.65 -20.54 29.83
CA GLU A 774 -10.56 -19.81 30.73
C GLU A 774 -11.75 -19.19 29.98
N VAL A 775 -11.55 -18.76 28.73
CA VAL A 775 -12.61 -18.18 27.88
C VAL A 775 -13.75 -19.19 27.62
N ARG A 776 -13.44 -20.49 27.55
CA ARG A 776 -14.46 -21.54 27.29
C ARG A 776 -15.35 -21.86 28.50
N ILE A 777 -14.93 -21.51 29.73
CA ILE A 777 -15.70 -21.81 30.94
C ILE A 777 -16.73 -20.71 31.23
N SER A 778 -16.41 -19.43 30.98
CA SER A 778 -17.32 -18.31 31.29
C SER A 778 -18.55 -18.21 30.37
N VAL A 779 -18.56 -18.88 29.21
CA VAL A 779 -19.64 -18.76 28.20
C VAL A 779 -20.78 -19.77 28.43
N LEU A 780 -20.56 -20.83 29.23
CA LEU A 780 -21.53 -21.91 29.44
C LEU A 780 -22.42 -21.76 30.69
N CYS A 781 -22.26 -20.70 31.48
CA CYS A 781 -22.96 -20.53 32.77
C CYS A 781 -24.00 -19.39 32.80
N HIS A 782 -24.49 -18.92 31.64
CA HIS A 782 -25.52 -17.85 31.55
C HIS A 782 -26.71 -18.21 30.61
N LEU A 783 -26.93 -19.50 30.33
CA LEU A 783 -28.15 -20.00 29.68
C LEU A 783 -28.68 -21.26 30.38
N SER A 784 -29.26 -21.05 31.57
CA SER A 784 -30.21 -21.93 32.27
C SER A 784 -31.05 -21.09 33.22
#